data_AF-A0A2V8CUG2-F1
#
_entry.id   AF-A0A2V8CUG2-F1
#
_cell.length_a   1.000
_cell.length_b   1.000
_cell.length_c   1.000
_cell.angle_alpha   90.00
_cell.angle_beta   90.00
_cell.angle_gamma   90.00
#
_symmetry.space_group_name_H-M   'P 1'
#
loop_
_entity.id
_entity.type
_entity.pdbx_description
1 polymer ?
#
loop_
_entity_poly.entity_id
_entity_poly.type
_entity_poly.pdbx_seq_one_letter_code
_entity_poly.pdbx_strand_id
1 'polypeptide(L)'
;MATIETVVSRVAESLEHVSRLDARYRAGEMHAHVPDALADSERSLEDVVAQHLPASHAALEAASRSLFFSLPVAFDPAESVGPYLAAIDRDPDGQPYRFLDMGALIATQAFGENDPAMVRAVLDSLPFVTSRYAHSEYQTALSLRLKAELNRIAPAGAPRHFVVNTGAEAVENAIKSVLLNRVMTSQDGDGGFIVSFEGAFHGRTLGALAVTHRKKARLGFPTFDWPHIPFPVEEAGSPKVTARREERSLKQLWDLLVSGRLPHAEKSKDTYRREMDALDEYLAQPGQDVMAFVHAQRANLGPDVVRRSRRVAAVLVEPIQGEGGVRLASARFMRRLRLLTRIYDVPLVFDEVQTGWGMTGRLWAHELFDLPCPPDVVTWAKKAQNGVLFVSEELATFFQEEKKFNTTWEGDSVGMVRLLALLDKLDLDQVGRTGERARSGLEALAREYREILKNVRGAGVMLAFDVMRADWCEALRDRAFRRGLVLLPAGERSVRFYPRYDTEPSAIDEALTILRLAIEDLAGGRVAPEATTALKIRVGTLAIPLETIEIVDLTPASFETYKFQILAVEQERYAAAQYPPDVLRAGRRPLLQFPLETLEATVANPRAIGIALRDRVSGRFVGYALGSALENHDEEGIGLDPRVGENNTFYLQAMATLPTVQNAVELENHLLESLRERAIAAGFEFLSALIEDRLRDTGPAWFRGAAILERIDNYLRSGNTFAYLQMVLQPPLN
;
A
#
# COMPACT_ATOMS: atom_id res chain seq x y z
N MET A 1 30.82 25.83 28.35
CA MET A 1 30.97 24.49 27.73
C MET A 1 30.89 23.46 28.84
N ALA A 2 30.11 22.38 28.67
CA ALA A 2 30.14 21.28 29.64
C ALA A 2 31.55 20.68 29.67
N THR A 3 32.08 20.33 30.85
CA THR A 3 33.35 19.59 30.94
C THR A 3 33.14 18.17 30.42
N ILE A 4 34.22 17.49 30.00
CA ILE A 4 34.16 16.08 29.59
C ILE A 4 33.55 15.23 30.72
N GLU A 5 33.89 15.51 31.98
CA GLU A 5 33.31 14.83 33.15
C GLU A 5 31.79 14.99 33.23
N THR A 6 31.25 16.20 33.02
CA THR A 6 29.80 16.41 32.99
C THR A 6 29.12 15.68 31.82
N VAL A 7 29.81 15.51 30.69
CA VAL A 7 29.29 14.71 29.56
C VAL A 7 29.27 13.23 29.92
N VAL A 8 30.36 12.71 30.49
CA VAL A 8 30.47 11.31 30.92
C VAL A 8 29.40 10.96 31.95
N SER A 9 29.15 11.84 32.94
CA SER A 9 28.08 11.64 33.93
C SER A 9 26.70 11.52 33.26
N ARG A 10 26.38 12.41 32.32
CA ARG A 10 25.09 12.37 31.59
C ARG A 10 24.94 11.11 30.72
N VAL A 11 26.04 10.64 30.11
CA VAL A 11 26.03 9.39 29.35
C VAL A 11 25.79 8.20 30.29
N ALA A 12 26.41 8.18 31.47
CA ALA A 12 26.18 7.13 32.47
C ALA A 12 24.71 7.09 32.93
N GLU A 13 24.12 8.25 33.25
CA GLU A 13 22.70 8.37 33.60
C GLU A 13 21.79 7.87 32.45
N SER A 14 22.14 8.18 31.20
CA SER A 14 21.40 7.72 30.02
C SER A 14 21.46 6.20 29.85
N LEU A 15 22.61 5.58 30.15
CA LEU A 15 22.78 4.13 30.10
C LEU A 15 21.98 3.40 31.18
N GLU A 16 21.94 3.95 32.39
CA GLU A 16 21.09 3.46 33.47
C GLU A 16 19.61 3.57 33.08
N HIS A 17 19.22 4.68 32.46
CA HIS A 17 17.87 4.89 31.96
C HIS A 17 17.47 3.85 30.90
N VAL A 18 18.31 3.64 29.88
CA VAL A 18 18.12 2.62 28.85
C VAL A 18 17.98 1.23 29.47
N SER A 19 18.86 0.87 30.39
CA SER A 19 18.83 -0.44 31.06
C SER A 19 17.56 -0.63 31.88
N ARG A 20 17.08 0.42 32.54
CA ARG A 20 15.82 0.40 33.29
C ARG A 20 14.61 0.24 32.37
N LEU A 21 14.58 0.93 31.23
CA LEU A 21 13.50 0.78 30.25
C LEU A 21 13.47 -0.63 29.66
N ASP A 22 14.62 -1.18 29.27
CA ASP A 22 14.70 -2.55 28.74
C ASP A 22 14.26 -3.58 29.78
N ALA A 23 14.68 -3.45 31.04
CA ALA A 23 14.24 -4.34 32.11
C ALA A 23 12.71 -4.32 32.30
N ARG A 24 12.08 -3.14 32.28
CA ARG A 24 10.61 -3.01 32.35
C ARG A 24 9.94 -3.61 31.12
N TYR A 25 10.49 -3.42 29.93
CA TYR A 25 9.97 -4.01 28.70
C TYR A 25 10.00 -5.54 28.75
N ARG A 26 11.14 -6.13 29.14
CA ARG A 26 11.29 -7.58 29.29
C ARG A 26 10.43 -8.17 30.41
N ALA A 27 10.10 -7.36 31.43
CA ALA A 27 9.14 -7.73 32.48
C ALA A 27 7.66 -7.61 32.03
N GLY A 28 7.39 -7.09 30.83
CA GLY A 28 6.04 -6.87 30.31
C GLY A 28 5.32 -5.67 30.92
N GLU A 29 6.05 -4.72 31.51
CA GLU A 29 5.53 -3.52 32.20
C GLU A 29 5.47 -2.27 31.30
N MET A 30 5.74 -2.44 30.01
CA MET A 30 5.68 -1.37 29.01
C MET A 30 4.45 -1.56 28.13
N HIS A 31 3.72 -0.47 27.89
CA HIS A 31 2.46 -0.46 27.15
C HIS A 31 2.39 0.77 26.22
N ALA A 32 1.50 0.68 25.22
CA ALA A 32 1.06 1.84 24.47
C ALA A 32 0.32 2.79 25.43
N HIS A 33 0.63 4.07 25.31
CA HIS A 33 0.11 5.12 26.18
C HIS A 33 -0.11 6.36 25.33
N VAL A 34 -1.35 6.71 25.05
CA VAL A 34 -1.67 7.86 24.19
C VAL A 34 -2.73 8.72 24.88
N PRO A 35 -2.84 10.02 24.55
CA PRO A 35 -3.88 10.84 25.14
C PRO A 35 -5.27 10.26 24.82
N ASP A 36 -6.15 10.15 25.83
CA ASP A 36 -7.51 9.61 25.65
C ASP A 36 -8.29 10.34 24.53
N ALA A 37 -8.02 11.63 24.35
CA ALA A 37 -8.63 12.45 23.32
C ALA A 37 -8.34 11.98 21.89
N LEU A 38 -7.26 11.20 21.64
CA LEU A 38 -7.00 10.63 20.32
C LEU A 38 -8.10 9.67 19.86
N ALA A 39 -8.83 9.06 20.78
CA ALA A 39 -9.97 8.20 20.48
C ALA A 39 -11.16 8.95 19.86
N ASP A 40 -11.18 10.30 19.89
CA ASP A 40 -12.22 11.11 19.24
C ASP A 40 -12.09 11.03 17.71
N SER A 41 -12.85 10.11 17.11
CA SER A 41 -12.89 9.90 15.66
C SER A 41 -13.71 10.94 14.89
N GLU A 42 -14.47 11.81 15.58
CA GLU A 42 -15.27 12.85 14.93
C GLU A 42 -14.41 14.06 14.53
N ARG A 43 -13.27 14.25 15.21
CA ARG A 43 -12.29 15.29 14.86
C ARG A 43 -11.19 14.76 13.96
N SER A 44 -10.65 15.65 13.13
CA SER A 44 -9.48 15.32 12.32
C SER A 44 -8.30 14.94 13.24
N LEU A 45 -7.48 13.98 12.80
CA LEU A 45 -6.31 13.57 13.57
C LEU A 45 -5.33 14.74 13.77
N GLU A 46 -5.24 15.65 12.78
CA GLU A 46 -4.41 16.84 12.85
C GLU A 46 -4.85 17.80 13.96
N ASP A 47 -6.15 18.08 14.08
CA ASP A 47 -6.68 18.96 15.14
C ASP A 47 -6.47 18.36 16.52
N VAL A 48 -6.71 17.05 16.67
CA VAL A 48 -6.53 16.37 17.95
C VAL A 48 -5.06 16.35 18.35
N VAL A 49 -4.15 16.09 17.41
CA VAL A 49 -2.70 16.17 17.63
C VAL A 49 -2.29 17.59 17.99
N ALA A 50 -2.76 18.62 17.28
CA ALA A 50 -2.43 20.01 17.57
C ALA A 50 -2.83 20.41 18.99
N GLN A 51 -3.98 19.91 19.46
CA GLN A 51 -4.50 20.22 20.79
C GLN A 51 -3.85 19.37 21.91
N HIS A 52 -3.61 18.08 21.68
CA HIS A 52 -3.25 17.13 22.74
C HIS A 52 -1.81 16.61 22.68
N LEU A 53 -1.09 16.90 21.59
CA LEU A 53 0.34 16.64 21.41
C LEU A 53 1.03 17.92 20.88
N PRO A 54 0.94 19.04 21.62
CA PRO A 54 1.36 20.35 21.15
C PRO A 54 2.87 20.44 20.88
N ALA A 55 3.71 19.66 21.58
CA ALA A 55 5.15 19.66 21.32
C ALA A 55 5.45 19.00 19.97
N SER A 56 4.82 17.85 19.68
CA SER A 56 4.90 17.21 18.36
C SER A 56 4.43 18.14 17.25
N HIS A 57 3.26 18.76 17.42
CA HIS A 57 2.70 19.67 16.42
C HIS A 57 3.65 20.84 16.13
N ALA A 58 4.17 21.50 17.18
CA ALA A 58 5.10 22.61 17.02
C ALA A 58 6.42 22.19 16.35
N ALA A 59 6.97 21.02 16.69
CA ALA A 59 8.19 20.51 16.06
C ALA A 59 8.00 20.19 14.57
N LEU A 60 6.85 19.62 14.20
CA LEU A 60 6.50 19.30 12.82
C LEU A 60 6.20 20.57 12.00
N GLU A 61 5.51 21.55 12.57
CA GLU A 61 5.30 22.86 11.94
C GLU A 61 6.64 23.55 11.66
N ALA A 62 7.54 23.57 12.65
CA ALA A 62 8.86 24.18 12.49
C ALA A 62 9.68 23.50 11.38
N ALA A 63 9.39 22.23 11.10
CA ALA A 63 9.99 21.43 10.04
C ALA A 63 9.15 21.39 8.73
N SER A 64 8.07 22.15 8.62
CA SER A 64 7.09 22.12 7.50
C SER A 64 7.68 22.44 6.12
N ARG A 65 8.90 22.99 6.06
CA ARG A 65 9.65 23.20 4.82
C ARG A 65 10.24 21.91 4.25
N SER A 66 10.25 20.82 5.02
CA SER A 66 10.62 19.48 4.56
C SER A 66 9.55 18.94 3.59
N LEU A 67 9.99 18.35 2.49
CA LEU A 67 9.09 17.86 1.43
C LEU A 67 8.53 16.45 1.68
N PHE A 68 8.88 15.83 2.81
CA PHE A 68 8.47 14.46 3.13
C PHE A 68 7.36 14.46 4.18
N PHE A 69 6.31 13.70 3.92
CA PHE A 69 5.21 13.50 4.86
C PHE A 69 5.62 12.54 5.97
N SER A 70 5.41 12.92 7.23
CA SER A 70 5.67 12.11 8.42
C SER A 70 4.37 11.67 9.09
N LEU A 71 4.46 10.73 10.05
CA LEU A 71 3.39 10.57 11.03
C LEU A 71 3.17 11.90 11.76
N PRO A 72 1.95 12.19 12.25
CA PRO A 72 1.63 13.46 12.89
C PRO A 72 2.18 13.56 14.32
N VAL A 73 3.19 12.77 14.68
CA VAL A 73 3.79 12.72 16.02
C VAL A 73 5.31 12.73 15.87
N ALA A 74 5.98 13.51 16.71
CA ALA A 74 7.43 13.53 16.80
C ALA A 74 7.89 12.57 17.90
N PHE A 75 8.78 11.65 17.54
CA PHE A 75 9.27 10.62 18.45
C PHE A 75 10.60 11.04 19.11
N ASP A 76 10.77 10.67 20.37
CA ASP A 76 12.02 10.73 21.11
C ASP A 76 12.63 9.31 21.22
N PRO A 77 13.65 9.00 20.41
CA PRO A 77 14.32 7.72 20.51
C PRO A 77 14.92 7.47 21.89
N ALA A 78 15.28 8.49 22.69
CA ALA A 78 15.90 8.30 24.00
C ALA A 78 14.97 7.67 25.05
N GLU A 79 13.65 7.78 24.85
CA GLU A 79 12.61 7.26 25.76
C GLU A 79 11.88 6.02 25.20
N SER A 80 12.27 5.61 23.98
CA SER A 80 11.71 4.46 23.27
C SER A 80 12.36 3.15 23.74
N VAL A 81 11.63 2.03 23.68
CA VAL A 81 12.16 0.72 24.07
C VAL A 81 11.40 -0.40 23.37
N GLY A 82 12.10 -1.44 22.91
CA GLY A 82 11.44 -2.56 22.25
C GLY A 82 10.70 -2.08 20.99
N PRO A 83 9.42 -2.44 20.79
CA PRO A 83 8.59 -1.89 19.72
C PRO A 83 7.85 -0.59 20.12
N TYR A 84 8.02 -0.07 21.34
CA TYR A 84 7.33 1.13 21.82
C TYR A 84 8.13 2.39 21.50
N LEU A 85 7.60 3.21 20.59
CA LEU A 85 8.13 4.50 20.18
C LEU A 85 7.56 5.59 21.09
N ALA A 86 8.42 6.23 21.90
CA ALA A 86 8.02 7.33 22.74
C ALA A 86 7.90 8.63 21.94
N ALA A 87 6.84 9.40 22.17
CA ALA A 87 6.68 10.76 21.67
C ALA A 87 7.50 11.74 22.52
N ILE A 88 7.81 12.91 21.96
CA ILE A 88 8.37 14.02 22.73
C ILE A 88 7.36 14.62 23.72
N ASP A 89 6.06 14.40 23.48
CA ASP A 89 4.96 14.80 24.35
C ASP A 89 4.83 13.87 25.57
N ARG A 90 4.41 14.45 26.68
CA ARG A 90 4.25 13.77 27.97
C ARG A 90 2.86 14.03 28.54
N ASP A 91 2.39 13.11 29.35
CA ASP A 91 1.17 13.27 30.14
C ASP A 91 1.39 14.22 31.34
N PRO A 92 0.32 14.57 32.10
CA PRO A 92 0.44 15.45 33.26
C PRO A 92 1.39 14.95 34.37
N ASP A 93 1.64 13.64 34.45
CA ASP A 93 2.57 13.02 35.39
C ASP A 93 4.01 12.98 34.86
N GLY A 94 4.25 13.50 33.65
CA GLY A 94 5.54 13.56 33.00
C GLY A 94 5.97 12.25 32.33
N GLN A 95 5.11 11.25 32.21
CA GLN A 95 5.40 10.04 31.44
C GLN A 95 5.24 10.35 29.94
N PRO A 96 6.18 9.91 29.08
CA PRO A 96 6.03 10.12 27.66
C PRO A 96 4.95 9.22 27.09
N TYR A 97 4.16 9.77 26.17
CA TYR A 97 3.23 8.96 25.38
C TYR A 97 4.01 7.98 24.50
N ARG A 98 3.49 6.78 24.28
CA ARG A 98 4.14 5.69 23.56
C ARG A 98 3.20 5.05 22.55
N PHE A 99 3.72 4.82 21.35
CA PHE A 99 3.06 4.13 20.26
C PHE A 99 3.77 2.81 19.99
N LEU A 100 3.01 1.73 19.89
CA LEU A 100 3.47 0.40 19.54
C LEU A 100 3.65 0.28 18.02
N ASP A 101 4.87 0.01 17.57
CA ASP A 101 5.24 -0.10 16.16
C ASP A 101 5.20 -1.54 15.66
N MET A 102 4.22 -1.85 14.81
CA MET A 102 4.14 -3.09 14.02
C MET A 102 4.45 -2.83 12.55
N GLY A 103 5.26 -1.80 12.26
CA GLY A 103 5.89 -1.54 10.98
C GLY A 103 7.41 -1.79 10.97
N ALA A 104 8.02 -1.99 12.14
CA ALA A 104 9.47 -2.17 12.34
C ALA A 104 10.30 -1.08 11.65
N LEU A 105 9.87 0.19 11.80
CA LEU A 105 10.41 1.35 11.11
C LEU A 105 10.56 1.14 9.59
N ILE A 106 9.48 0.68 8.94
CA ILE A 106 9.45 0.32 7.51
C ILE A 106 10.39 -0.87 7.23
N ALA A 107 10.34 -1.87 8.11
CA ALA A 107 11.16 -3.08 8.09
C ALA A 107 12.68 -2.86 8.15
N THR A 108 13.13 -1.69 8.63
CA THR A 108 14.56 -1.35 8.78
C THR A 108 15.15 -1.87 10.08
N GLN A 109 14.29 -2.11 11.07
CA GLN A 109 14.74 -2.33 12.44
C GLN A 109 14.41 -3.76 12.86
N ALA A 110 15.43 -4.59 12.93
CA ALA A 110 15.29 -6.02 13.21
C ALA A 110 14.99 -6.31 14.69
N PHE A 111 15.52 -5.52 15.61
CA PHE A 111 15.40 -5.68 17.06
C PHE A 111 14.88 -4.41 17.72
N GLY A 112 14.49 -4.47 19.00
CA GLY A 112 13.94 -3.35 19.76
C GLY A 112 14.75 -2.05 19.77
N GLU A 113 14.06 -0.92 20.01
CA GLU A 113 14.69 0.38 20.30
C GLU A 113 15.53 0.29 21.58
N ASN A 114 16.62 1.07 21.61
CA ASN A 114 17.52 1.18 22.75
C ASN A 114 17.99 -0.15 23.34
N ASP A 115 18.26 -1.14 22.49
CA ASP A 115 18.88 -2.37 22.95
C ASP A 115 20.20 -2.09 23.69
N PRO A 116 20.37 -2.54 24.95
CA PRO A 116 21.57 -2.22 25.74
C PRO A 116 22.88 -2.69 25.10
N ALA A 117 22.87 -3.83 24.40
CA ALA A 117 24.07 -4.34 23.72
C ALA A 117 24.42 -3.48 22.49
N MET A 118 23.41 -2.99 21.76
CA MET A 118 23.60 -2.04 20.67
C MET A 118 24.17 -0.71 21.14
N VAL A 119 23.60 -0.13 22.20
CA VAL A 119 24.07 1.16 22.76
C VAL A 119 25.53 1.02 23.21
N ARG A 120 25.86 -0.08 23.91
CA ARG A 120 27.23 -0.40 24.29
C ARG A 120 28.15 -0.51 23.08
N ALA A 121 27.76 -1.22 22.02
CA ALA A 121 28.58 -1.39 20.83
C ALA A 121 28.92 -0.04 20.15
N VAL A 122 27.98 0.90 20.13
CA VAL A 122 28.21 2.26 19.61
C VAL A 122 29.18 3.04 20.50
N LEU A 123 29.04 2.95 21.83
CA LEU A 123 29.94 3.63 22.77
C LEU A 123 31.36 3.08 22.73
N ASP A 124 31.52 1.76 22.68
CA ASP A 124 32.81 1.09 22.54
C ASP A 124 33.49 1.43 21.19
N SER A 125 32.71 1.89 20.21
CA SER A 125 33.16 2.23 18.85
C SER A 125 33.24 3.74 18.58
N LEU A 126 33.16 4.61 19.60
CA LEU A 126 33.13 6.07 19.42
C LEU A 126 34.18 6.63 18.43
N PRO A 127 35.47 6.19 18.46
CA PRO A 127 36.46 6.67 17.49
C PRO A 127 36.12 6.41 16.02
N PHE A 128 35.36 5.35 15.72
CA PHE A 128 34.90 5.04 14.36
C PHE A 128 33.62 5.78 13.97
N VAL A 129 32.87 6.28 14.96
CA VAL A 129 31.57 6.96 14.80
C VAL A 129 31.74 8.47 14.64
N THR A 130 32.73 9.07 15.30
CA THR A 130 32.94 10.53 15.28
C THR A 130 33.37 11.07 13.93
N SER A 131 34.00 10.24 13.09
CA SER A 131 34.46 10.62 11.76
C SER A 131 33.80 9.74 10.69
N ARG A 132 33.35 10.37 9.61
CA ARG A 132 32.83 9.65 8.45
C ARG A 132 33.97 9.37 7.47
N TYR A 133 34.35 8.10 7.35
CA TYR A 133 35.43 7.67 6.46
C TYR A 133 34.93 7.42 5.04
N ALA A 134 35.77 7.74 4.06
CA ALA A 134 35.58 7.37 2.67
C ALA A 134 36.15 5.95 2.46
N HIS A 135 35.42 4.92 2.93
CA HIS A 135 35.97 3.56 2.99
C HIS A 135 36.36 3.02 1.61
N SER A 136 35.78 3.53 0.52
CA SER A 136 36.15 3.15 -0.85
C SER A 136 37.65 3.28 -1.13
N GLU A 137 38.35 4.21 -0.49
CA GLU A 137 39.80 4.41 -0.61
C GLU A 137 40.53 4.20 0.73
N TYR A 138 39.90 4.57 1.85
CA TYR A 138 40.50 4.56 3.18
C TYR A 138 39.84 3.52 4.08
N GLN A 139 40.14 2.24 3.81
CA GLN A 139 39.61 1.14 4.61
C GLN A 139 40.06 1.24 6.08
N THR A 140 39.15 0.94 7.00
CA THR A 140 39.39 0.93 8.44
C THR A 140 39.33 -0.49 8.98
N ALA A 141 39.83 -0.72 10.19
CA ALA A 141 39.66 -2.02 10.86
C ALA A 141 38.17 -2.42 10.96
N LEU A 142 37.28 -1.44 11.16
CA LEU A 142 35.83 -1.63 11.18
C LEU A 142 35.29 -2.09 9.82
N SER A 143 35.65 -1.39 8.73
CA SER A 143 35.16 -1.77 7.39
C SER A 143 35.68 -3.13 6.96
N LEU A 144 36.93 -3.46 7.26
CA LEU A 144 37.50 -4.79 6.99
C LEU A 144 36.82 -5.89 7.81
N ARG A 145 36.49 -5.63 9.09
CA ARG A 145 35.71 -6.56 9.92
C ARG A 145 34.31 -6.77 9.36
N LEU A 146 33.63 -5.71 8.94
CA LEU A 146 32.33 -5.84 8.28
C LEU A 146 32.43 -6.73 7.03
N LYS A 147 33.39 -6.47 6.15
CA LYS A 147 33.59 -7.26 4.93
C LYS A 147 33.87 -8.75 5.24
N ALA A 148 34.64 -9.03 6.29
CA ALA A 148 34.84 -10.41 6.75
C ALA A 148 33.53 -11.08 7.21
N GLU A 149 32.68 -10.37 7.94
CA GLU A 149 31.36 -10.90 8.34
C GLU A 149 30.41 -11.06 7.15
N LEU A 150 30.45 -10.15 6.16
CA LEU A 150 29.67 -10.30 4.93
C LEU A 150 30.04 -11.57 4.16
N ASN A 151 31.31 -11.99 4.17
CA ASN A 151 31.72 -13.29 3.59
C ASN A 151 31.04 -14.47 4.31
N ARG A 152 30.84 -14.38 5.63
CA ARG A 152 30.23 -15.44 6.44
C ARG A 152 28.74 -15.61 6.14
N ILE A 153 28.04 -14.51 5.85
CA ILE A 153 26.59 -14.51 5.61
C ILE A 153 26.21 -14.43 4.12
N ALA A 154 27.19 -14.41 3.21
CA ALA A 154 26.95 -14.27 1.78
C ALA A 154 25.95 -15.33 1.28
N PRO A 155 24.96 -14.94 0.45
CA PRO A 155 24.05 -15.89 -0.18
C PRO A 155 24.82 -16.95 -0.99
N ALA A 156 24.30 -18.17 -1.01
CA ALA A 156 24.86 -19.21 -1.88
C ALA A 156 24.94 -18.72 -3.33
N GLY A 157 26.05 -19.02 -4.02
CA GLY A 157 26.28 -18.63 -5.42
C GLY A 157 26.63 -17.16 -5.67
N ALA A 158 26.50 -16.27 -4.68
CA ALA A 158 26.82 -14.84 -4.78
C ALA A 158 27.82 -14.40 -3.69
N PRO A 159 29.08 -14.92 -3.70
CA PRO A 159 30.01 -14.71 -2.59
C PRO A 159 30.69 -13.33 -2.58
N ARG A 160 30.69 -12.60 -3.70
CA ARG A 160 31.37 -11.30 -3.81
C ARG A 160 30.42 -10.20 -3.37
N HIS A 161 30.91 -9.20 -2.66
CA HIS A 161 30.05 -8.14 -2.14
C HIS A 161 30.58 -6.73 -2.43
N PHE A 162 29.66 -5.77 -2.57
CA PHE A 162 29.94 -4.34 -2.67
C PHE A 162 29.00 -3.56 -1.74
N VAL A 163 29.55 -2.65 -0.93
CA VAL A 163 28.78 -1.91 0.08
C VAL A 163 28.52 -0.48 -0.39
N VAL A 164 27.31 0.01 -0.14
CA VAL A 164 26.80 1.34 -0.50
C VAL A 164 25.93 1.88 0.63
N ASN A 165 25.37 3.09 0.51
CA ASN A 165 24.69 3.73 1.64
C ASN A 165 23.21 3.33 1.76
N THR A 166 22.56 2.97 0.65
CA THR A 166 21.11 2.77 0.61
C THR A 166 20.70 1.54 -0.21
N GLY A 167 19.48 1.05 0.03
CA GLY A 167 18.92 -0.05 -0.78
C GLY A 167 18.74 0.30 -2.25
N ALA A 168 18.36 1.55 -2.56
CA ALA A 168 18.26 1.99 -3.95
C ALA A 168 19.64 1.99 -4.64
N GLU A 169 20.71 2.43 -3.95
CA GLU A 169 22.07 2.30 -4.47
C GLU A 169 22.50 0.84 -4.69
N ALA A 170 22.08 -0.08 -3.81
CA ALA A 170 22.41 -1.50 -3.97
C ALA A 170 21.74 -2.07 -5.24
N VAL A 171 20.47 -1.71 -5.47
CA VAL A 171 19.73 -2.05 -6.69
C VAL A 171 20.35 -1.41 -7.93
N GLU A 172 20.74 -0.13 -7.89
CA GLU A 172 21.42 0.52 -9.01
C GLU A 172 22.73 -0.20 -9.39
N ASN A 173 23.51 -0.64 -8.40
CA ASN A 173 24.74 -1.38 -8.68
C ASN A 173 24.47 -2.83 -9.14
N ALA A 174 23.38 -3.47 -8.69
CA ALA A 174 22.91 -4.73 -9.28
C ALA A 174 22.58 -4.54 -10.78
N ILE A 175 21.78 -3.52 -11.11
CA ILE A 175 21.41 -3.14 -12.47
C ILE A 175 22.66 -2.90 -13.32
N LYS A 176 23.62 -2.09 -12.84
CA LYS A 176 24.88 -1.84 -13.56
C LYS A 176 25.67 -3.12 -13.81
N SER A 177 25.75 -4.03 -12.85
CA SER A 177 26.50 -5.28 -13.00
C SER A 177 25.96 -6.16 -14.13
N VAL A 178 24.63 -6.29 -14.24
CA VAL A 178 24.00 -7.13 -15.25
C VAL A 178 23.95 -6.47 -16.63
N LEU A 179 23.78 -5.14 -16.70
CA LEU A 179 23.87 -4.39 -17.96
C LEU A 179 25.30 -4.43 -18.51
N LEU A 180 26.31 -4.22 -17.66
CA LEU A 180 27.70 -4.26 -18.09
C LEU A 180 28.11 -5.66 -18.57
N ASN A 181 27.64 -6.71 -17.89
CA ASN A 181 27.80 -8.07 -18.38
C ASN A 181 27.27 -8.21 -19.81
N ARG A 182 26.12 -7.61 -20.16
CA ARG A 182 25.61 -7.63 -21.54
C ARG A 182 26.43 -6.80 -22.52
N VAL A 183 26.87 -5.62 -22.13
CA VAL A 183 27.77 -4.80 -22.97
C VAL A 183 29.03 -5.60 -23.33
N MET A 184 29.57 -6.38 -22.40
CA MET A 184 30.81 -7.15 -22.61
C MET A 184 30.62 -8.50 -23.29
N THR A 185 29.44 -9.13 -23.15
CA THR A 185 29.18 -10.48 -23.68
C THR A 185 28.30 -10.49 -24.94
N SER A 186 27.67 -9.38 -25.29
CA SER A 186 26.89 -9.23 -26.52
C SER A 186 27.76 -8.68 -27.66
N GLN A 187 27.44 -9.06 -28.90
CA GLN A 187 28.14 -8.56 -30.08
C GLN A 187 27.76 -7.10 -30.42
N ASP A 188 26.61 -6.64 -29.93
CA ASP A 188 26.04 -5.34 -30.27
C ASP A 188 26.54 -4.22 -29.34
N GLY A 189 27.24 -4.55 -28.25
CA GLY A 189 27.70 -3.58 -27.24
C GLY A 189 26.55 -2.92 -26.45
N ASP A 190 25.34 -3.46 -26.53
CA ASP A 190 24.13 -2.96 -25.87
C ASP A 190 23.97 -3.63 -24.48
N GLY A 191 23.58 -2.84 -23.48
CA GLY A 191 23.26 -3.32 -22.13
C GLY A 191 21.93 -4.06 -22.05
N GLY A 192 21.05 -3.90 -23.05
CA GLY A 192 19.75 -4.57 -23.11
C GLY A 192 18.70 -3.98 -22.15
N PHE A 193 17.78 -4.82 -21.68
CA PHE A 193 16.72 -4.42 -20.76
C PHE A 193 16.53 -5.40 -19.60
N ILE A 194 16.00 -4.90 -18.49
CA ILE A 194 15.68 -5.72 -17.31
C ILE A 194 14.20 -6.07 -17.32
N VAL A 195 13.88 -7.32 -16.97
CA VAL A 195 12.49 -7.74 -16.75
C VAL A 195 12.19 -7.65 -15.26
N SER A 196 11.22 -6.82 -14.91
CA SER A 196 10.68 -6.71 -13.55
C SER A 196 9.23 -7.20 -13.50
N PHE A 197 8.57 -7.09 -12.35
CA PHE A 197 7.23 -7.61 -12.11
C PHE A 197 6.21 -6.54 -11.76
N GLU A 198 4.95 -6.78 -12.11
CA GLU A 198 3.83 -5.94 -11.69
C GLU A 198 3.75 -5.83 -10.16
N GLY A 199 3.63 -4.60 -9.70
CA GLY A 199 3.62 -4.13 -8.30
C GLY A 199 4.91 -4.36 -7.50
N ALA A 200 6.03 -4.60 -8.18
CA ALA A 200 7.35 -4.57 -7.56
C ALA A 200 7.76 -3.15 -7.09
N PHE A 201 8.63 -3.09 -6.08
CA PHE A 201 9.25 -1.86 -5.58
C PHE A 201 10.72 -2.08 -5.26
N HIS A 202 11.59 -1.43 -6.03
CA HIS A 202 13.04 -1.57 -5.89
C HIS A 202 13.76 -0.26 -5.57
N GLY A 203 13.03 0.84 -5.48
CA GLY A 203 13.57 2.14 -5.07
C GLY A 203 13.03 3.31 -5.90
N ARG A 204 13.64 4.48 -5.70
CA ARG A 204 13.22 5.74 -6.33
C ARG A 204 14.35 6.50 -7.04
N THR A 205 15.56 5.93 -7.12
CA THR A 205 16.61 6.41 -8.04
C THR A 205 16.26 6.01 -9.48
N LEU A 206 16.80 6.66 -10.52
CA LEU A 206 16.26 6.53 -11.89
C LEU A 206 16.24 5.09 -12.46
N GLY A 207 17.27 4.27 -12.18
CA GLY A 207 17.32 2.88 -12.60
C GLY A 207 16.42 1.98 -11.74
N ALA A 208 16.47 2.13 -10.42
CA ALA A 208 15.57 1.42 -9.51
C ALA A 208 14.09 1.77 -9.72
N LEU A 209 13.81 3.00 -10.15
CA LEU A 209 12.50 3.49 -10.52
C LEU A 209 12.01 2.85 -11.83
N ALA A 210 12.92 2.58 -12.78
CA ALA A 210 12.60 1.92 -14.05
C ALA A 210 12.10 0.49 -13.86
N VAL A 211 12.55 -0.20 -12.81
CA VAL A 211 12.09 -1.55 -12.44
C VAL A 211 10.99 -1.53 -11.36
N THR A 212 10.64 -0.36 -10.81
CA THR A 212 9.53 -0.21 -9.85
C THR A 212 8.21 0.00 -10.59
N HIS A 213 7.22 -0.86 -10.34
CA HIS A 213 5.98 -0.83 -11.13
C HIS A 213 5.06 0.36 -10.81
N ARG A 214 5.07 0.88 -9.58
CA ARG A 214 4.06 1.83 -9.08
C ARG A 214 3.93 3.06 -9.99
N LYS A 215 2.87 3.11 -10.82
CA LYS A 215 2.66 4.14 -11.87
C LYS A 215 2.76 5.57 -11.34
N LYS A 216 2.16 5.87 -10.17
CA LYS A 216 2.24 7.19 -9.52
C LYS A 216 3.68 7.61 -9.18
N ALA A 217 4.57 6.66 -8.88
CA ALA A 217 5.96 6.97 -8.56
C ALA A 217 6.79 7.30 -9.81
N ARG A 218 6.38 6.82 -11.00
CA ARG A 218 7.06 7.03 -12.29
C ARG A 218 6.56 8.27 -13.06
N LEU A 219 5.70 9.10 -12.47
CA LEU A 219 4.95 10.13 -13.19
C LEU A 219 5.88 11.20 -13.81
N GLY A 220 6.07 11.13 -15.13
CA GLY A 220 6.73 12.16 -15.95
C GLY A 220 8.26 12.20 -15.88
N PHE A 221 8.90 11.32 -15.10
CA PHE A 221 10.36 11.25 -15.06
C PHE A 221 10.90 10.52 -16.30
N PRO A 222 11.97 11.02 -16.95
CA PRO A 222 12.66 10.24 -17.96
C PRO A 222 13.27 9.00 -17.29
N THR A 223 12.73 7.83 -17.62
CA THR A 223 13.18 6.53 -17.10
C THR A 223 13.19 5.49 -18.23
N PHE A 224 13.83 4.35 -18.01
CA PHE A 224 13.98 3.32 -19.05
C PHE A 224 12.64 2.61 -19.32
N ASP A 225 12.34 2.36 -20.60
CA ASP A 225 11.17 1.57 -21.01
C ASP A 225 11.47 0.07 -20.86
N TRP A 226 11.53 -0.40 -19.61
CA TRP A 226 11.79 -1.80 -19.27
C TRP A 226 10.48 -2.54 -18.94
N PRO A 227 10.32 -3.79 -19.41
CA PRO A 227 9.07 -4.53 -19.25
C PRO A 227 8.81 -4.93 -17.80
N HIS A 228 7.53 -4.86 -17.42
CA HIS A 228 7.00 -5.43 -16.19
C HIS A 228 6.02 -6.54 -16.56
N ILE A 229 6.32 -7.78 -16.18
CA ILE A 229 5.44 -8.94 -16.40
C ILE A 229 4.56 -9.19 -15.16
N PRO A 230 3.40 -9.86 -15.28
CA PRO A 230 2.54 -10.15 -14.13
C PRO A 230 3.27 -10.93 -13.03
N PHE A 231 3.16 -10.50 -11.77
CA PHE A 231 3.62 -11.29 -10.62
C PHE A 231 2.57 -12.36 -10.26
N PRO A 232 2.94 -13.65 -10.24
CA PRO A 232 1.97 -14.72 -10.04
C PRO A 232 1.70 -14.96 -8.55
N VAL A 233 0.90 -14.07 -7.95
CA VAL A 233 0.50 -14.18 -6.53
C VAL A 233 -0.14 -15.54 -6.27
N GLU A 234 0.42 -16.28 -5.32
CA GLU A 234 -0.09 -17.55 -4.85
C GLU A 234 -1.36 -17.36 -4.01
N GLU A 235 -2.39 -18.14 -4.34
CA GLU A 235 -3.60 -18.27 -3.56
C GLU A 235 -3.75 -19.73 -3.10
N ALA A 236 -3.44 -20.00 -1.83
CA ALA A 236 -3.48 -21.35 -1.27
C ALA A 236 -4.85 -22.03 -1.44
N GLY A 237 -5.94 -21.26 -1.33
CA GLY A 237 -7.31 -21.75 -1.54
C GLY A 237 -7.70 -22.00 -3.00
N SER A 238 -6.88 -21.57 -3.98
CA SER A 238 -7.21 -21.62 -5.40
C SER A 238 -6.04 -22.09 -6.30
N PRO A 239 -5.54 -23.34 -6.16
CA PRO A 239 -4.37 -23.81 -6.92
C PRO A 239 -4.48 -23.67 -8.44
N LYS A 240 -5.69 -23.84 -9.01
CA LYS A 240 -5.94 -23.65 -10.45
C LYS A 240 -5.76 -22.19 -10.90
N VAL A 241 -6.13 -21.23 -10.05
CA VAL A 241 -5.95 -19.79 -10.32
C VAL A 241 -4.48 -19.44 -10.25
N THR A 242 -3.78 -19.92 -9.20
CA THR A 242 -2.33 -19.81 -9.07
C THR A 242 -1.61 -20.32 -10.32
N ALA A 243 -1.89 -21.56 -10.75
CA ALA A 243 -1.27 -22.16 -11.93
C ALA A 243 -1.50 -21.34 -13.22
N ARG A 244 -2.69 -20.76 -13.40
CA ARG A 244 -2.99 -19.88 -14.56
C ARG A 244 -2.19 -18.57 -14.52
N ARG A 245 -1.95 -18.01 -13.34
CA ARG A 245 -1.14 -16.80 -13.16
C ARG A 245 0.33 -17.08 -13.43
N GLU A 246 0.85 -18.18 -12.89
CA GLU A 246 2.21 -18.64 -13.15
C GLU A 246 2.47 -18.84 -14.64
N GLU A 247 1.57 -19.55 -15.31
CA GLU A 247 1.63 -19.79 -16.76
C GLU A 247 1.65 -18.48 -17.56
N ARG A 248 0.80 -17.52 -17.20
CA ARG A 248 0.79 -16.19 -17.84
C ARG A 248 2.11 -15.46 -17.65
N SER A 249 2.67 -15.50 -16.44
CA SER A 249 3.93 -14.82 -16.10
C SER A 249 5.12 -15.45 -16.84
N LEU A 250 5.28 -16.77 -16.72
CA LEU A 250 6.36 -17.53 -17.40
C LEU A 250 6.26 -17.40 -18.92
N LYS A 251 5.05 -17.42 -19.49
CA LYS A 251 4.87 -17.22 -20.93
C LYS A 251 5.34 -15.86 -21.40
N GLN A 252 5.05 -14.79 -20.66
CA GLN A 252 5.52 -13.46 -21.02
C GLN A 252 7.03 -13.32 -20.88
N LEU A 253 7.63 -13.91 -19.83
CA LEU A 253 9.08 -13.96 -19.70
C LEU A 253 9.70 -14.73 -20.87
N TRP A 254 9.21 -15.93 -21.18
CA TRP A 254 9.68 -16.73 -22.30
C TRP A 254 9.57 -15.97 -23.62
N ASP A 255 8.46 -15.26 -23.87
CA ASP A 255 8.31 -14.42 -25.06
C ASP A 255 9.38 -13.35 -25.16
N LEU A 256 9.76 -12.72 -24.04
CA LEU A 256 10.84 -11.73 -23.99
C LEU A 256 12.21 -12.38 -24.24
N LEU A 257 12.46 -13.56 -23.68
CA LEU A 257 13.70 -14.32 -23.87
C LEU A 257 13.89 -14.75 -25.32
N VAL A 258 12.85 -15.31 -25.96
CA VAL A 258 12.98 -15.80 -27.35
C VAL A 258 12.96 -14.68 -28.38
N SER A 259 12.31 -13.55 -28.08
CA SER A 259 12.17 -12.44 -29.04
C SER A 259 13.14 -11.29 -28.84
N GLY A 260 13.66 -11.09 -27.62
CA GLY A 260 14.43 -9.90 -27.28
C GLY A 260 13.69 -8.60 -27.62
N ARG A 261 12.35 -8.57 -27.56
CA ARG A 261 11.48 -7.45 -28.02
C ARG A 261 11.59 -7.09 -29.52
N LEU A 262 12.04 -8.01 -30.37
CA LEU A 262 12.05 -7.79 -31.82
C LEU A 262 10.69 -8.16 -32.45
N PRO A 263 10.07 -7.27 -33.26
CA PRO A 263 8.70 -7.46 -33.79
C PRO A 263 8.48 -8.73 -34.61
N HIS A 264 9.51 -9.23 -35.29
CA HIS A 264 9.42 -10.37 -36.22
C HIS A 264 10.02 -11.68 -35.68
N ALA A 265 10.34 -11.74 -34.38
CA ALA A 265 10.84 -12.98 -33.80
C ALA A 265 9.73 -14.02 -33.66
N GLU A 266 9.99 -15.23 -34.17
CA GLU A 266 9.05 -16.36 -34.10
C GLU A 266 8.81 -16.80 -32.65
N LYS A 267 7.54 -17.04 -32.31
CA LYS A 267 7.08 -17.48 -31.00
C LYS A 267 6.14 -18.68 -31.16
N SER A 268 6.67 -19.89 -31.05
CA SER A 268 5.88 -21.12 -31.14
C SER A 268 5.28 -21.51 -29.78
N LYS A 269 3.96 -21.65 -29.71
CA LYS A 269 3.26 -22.17 -28.52
C LYS A 269 3.70 -23.59 -28.18
N ASP A 270 4.00 -24.41 -29.18
CA ASP A 270 4.42 -25.79 -28.97
C ASP A 270 5.86 -25.88 -28.44
N THR A 271 6.73 -24.94 -28.83
CA THR A 271 8.06 -24.83 -28.22
C THR A 271 7.97 -24.43 -26.76
N TYR A 272 7.18 -23.40 -26.43
CA TYR A 272 6.95 -23.01 -25.04
C TYR A 272 6.44 -24.18 -24.17
N ARG A 273 5.43 -24.92 -24.66
CA ARG A 273 4.88 -26.08 -23.93
C ARG A 273 5.95 -27.14 -23.69
N ARG A 274 6.70 -27.54 -24.72
CA ARG A 274 7.78 -28.53 -24.59
C ARG A 274 8.84 -28.11 -23.58
N GLU A 275 9.25 -26.84 -23.57
CA GLU A 275 10.21 -26.34 -22.58
C GLU A 275 9.62 -26.39 -21.17
N MET A 276 8.38 -25.94 -20.95
CA MET A 276 7.72 -25.98 -19.64
C MET A 276 7.50 -27.41 -19.13
N ASP A 277 7.19 -28.36 -20.02
CA ASP A 277 7.05 -29.78 -19.71
C ASP A 277 8.40 -30.37 -19.29
N ALA A 278 9.49 -30.02 -19.99
CA ALA A 278 10.85 -30.44 -19.62
C ALA A 278 11.29 -29.89 -18.25
N LEU A 279 10.91 -28.65 -17.92
CA LEU A 279 11.15 -28.09 -16.59
C LEU A 279 10.40 -28.89 -15.51
N ASP A 280 9.14 -29.25 -15.76
CA ASP A 280 8.34 -30.05 -14.81
C ASP A 280 8.90 -31.46 -14.63
N GLU A 281 9.31 -32.11 -15.73
CA GLU A 281 9.92 -33.43 -15.69
C GLU A 281 11.22 -33.44 -14.88
N TYR A 282 12.07 -32.42 -15.05
CA TYR A 282 13.28 -32.23 -14.25
C TYR A 282 12.94 -31.99 -12.77
N LEU A 283 12.02 -31.07 -12.48
CA LEU A 283 11.64 -30.73 -11.09
C LEU A 283 10.95 -31.89 -10.35
N ALA A 284 10.37 -32.84 -11.06
CA ALA A 284 9.80 -34.06 -10.48
C ALA A 284 10.86 -35.10 -10.05
N GLN A 285 12.13 -34.93 -10.46
CA GLN A 285 13.22 -35.88 -10.24
C GLN A 285 14.34 -35.27 -9.39
N PRO A 286 14.28 -35.37 -8.05
CA PRO A 286 15.29 -34.77 -7.18
C PRO A 286 16.67 -35.42 -7.37
N GLY A 287 17.74 -34.63 -7.19
CA GLY A 287 19.13 -35.10 -7.23
C GLY A 287 19.76 -35.17 -8.62
N GLN A 288 19.05 -34.76 -9.68
CA GLN A 288 19.65 -34.60 -11.01
C GLN A 288 20.65 -33.44 -11.07
N ASP A 289 21.64 -33.55 -11.97
CA ASP A 289 22.60 -32.47 -12.23
C ASP A 289 21.94 -31.33 -13.01
N VAL A 290 21.71 -30.22 -12.31
CA VAL A 290 21.09 -29.01 -12.86
C VAL A 290 21.87 -28.43 -14.04
N MET A 291 23.19 -28.49 -14.02
CA MET A 291 24.02 -27.90 -15.08
C MET A 291 24.02 -28.79 -16.31
N ALA A 292 24.02 -30.11 -16.14
CA ALA A 292 23.85 -31.05 -17.25
C ALA A 292 22.48 -30.85 -17.94
N PHE A 293 21.41 -30.71 -17.16
CA PHE A 293 20.08 -30.39 -17.68
C PHE A 293 20.04 -29.05 -18.42
N VAL A 294 20.56 -27.98 -17.80
CA VAL A 294 20.61 -26.64 -18.40
C VAL A 294 21.40 -26.66 -19.72
N HIS A 295 22.54 -27.33 -19.79
CA HIS A 295 23.31 -27.46 -21.02
C HIS A 295 22.56 -28.22 -22.12
N ALA A 296 21.88 -29.32 -21.77
CA ALA A 296 21.06 -30.08 -22.72
C ALA A 296 19.92 -29.24 -23.29
N GLN A 297 19.21 -28.48 -22.44
CA GLN A 297 18.14 -27.58 -22.90
C GLN A 297 18.67 -26.41 -23.72
N ARG A 298 19.81 -25.81 -23.32
CA ARG A 298 20.44 -24.71 -24.06
C ARG A 298 20.91 -25.14 -25.45
N ALA A 299 21.37 -26.38 -25.62
CA ALA A 299 21.77 -26.94 -26.92
C ALA A 299 20.60 -27.02 -27.94
N ASN A 300 19.35 -27.04 -27.46
CA ASN A 300 18.17 -27.02 -28.32
C ASN A 300 17.81 -25.60 -28.83
N LEU A 301 18.45 -24.55 -28.31
CA LEU A 301 18.18 -23.17 -28.71
C LEU A 301 18.93 -22.83 -30.01
N GLY A 302 18.20 -22.30 -31.00
CA GLY A 302 18.82 -21.78 -32.22
C GLY A 302 19.73 -20.57 -31.94
N PRO A 303 20.81 -20.36 -32.72
CA PRO A 303 21.74 -19.25 -32.51
C PRO A 303 21.10 -17.86 -32.44
N ASP A 304 20.03 -17.63 -33.23
CA ASP A 304 19.27 -16.39 -33.18
C ASP A 304 18.51 -16.19 -31.86
N VAL A 305 17.98 -17.27 -31.27
CA VAL A 305 17.29 -17.22 -29.97
C VAL A 305 18.30 -16.88 -28.88
N VAL A 306 19.48 -17.50 -28.90
CA VAL A 306 20.58 -17.19 -27.95
C VAL A 306 21.03 -15.73 -28.09
N ARG A 307 21.16 -15.21 -29.31
CA ARG A 307 21.49 -13.78 -29.52
C ARG A 307 20.38 -12.86 -28.97
N ARG A 308 19.10 -13.19 -29.23
CA ARG A 308 17.96 -12.38 -28.77
C ARG A 308 17.79 -12.42 -27.24
N SER A 309 18.04 -13.57 -26.60
CA SER A 309 17.92 -13.69 -25.15
C SER A 309 18.94 -12.84 -24.40
N ARG A 310 20.13 -12.60 -25.00
CA ARG A 310 21.14 -11.68 -24.46
C ARG A 310 20.71 -10.21 -24.41
N ARG A 311 19.64 -9.82 -25.12
CA ARG A 311 19.01 -8.49 -24.95
C ARG A 311 18.30 -8.37 -23.60
N VAL A 312 17.98 -9.50 -22.96
CA VAL A 312 17.53 -9.52 -21.56
C VAL A 312 18.75 -9.52 -20.65
N ALA A 313 18.96 -8.40 -19.98
CA ALA A 313 20.09 -8.20 -19.07
C ALA A 313 19.95 -9.01 -17.79
N ALA A 314 18.74 -9.03 -17.23
CA ALA A 314 18.41 -9.80 -16.05
C ALA A 314 16.89 -9.92 -15.87
N VAL A 315 16.49 -10.86 -15.03
CA VAL A 315 15.18 -10.84 -14.36
C VAL A 315 15.40 -10.39 -12.91
N LEU A 316 14.69 -9.35 -12.48
CA LEU A 316 14.81 -8.76 -11.15
C LEU A 316 13.49 -8.93 -10.40
N VAL A 317 13.53 -9.54 -9.22
CA VAL A 317 12.32 -9.92 -8.46
C VAL A 317 12.56 -9.83 -6.94
N GLU A 318 11.56 -9.36 -6.19
CA GLU A 318 11.52 -9.52 -4.74
C GLU A 318 11.10 -10.96 -4.41
N PRO A 319 11.75 -11.68 -3.45
CA PRO A 319 11.28 -12.99 -3.01
C PRO A 319 9.82 -12.94 -2.53
N ILE A 320 9.50 -11.90 -1.75
CA ILE A 320 8.16 -11.53 -1.32
C ILE A 320 8.02 -10.04 -1.59
N GLN A 321 7.07 -9.64 -2.45
CA GLN A 321 6.89 -8.22 -2.77
C GLN A 321 6.32 -7.47 -1.58
N GLY A 322 7.11 -6.59 -0.97
CA GLY A 322 6.76 -5.90 0.26
C GLY A 322 5.73 -4.79 0.04
N GLU A 323 6.15 -3.71 -0.60
CA GLU A 323 5.30 -2.54 -0.89
C GLU A 323 4.10 -2.88 -1.77
N GLY A 324 4.23 -3.90 -2.62
CA GLY A 324 3.17 -4.38 -3.52
C GLY A 324 2.00 -5.06 -2.81
N GLY A 325 2.09 -5.30 -1.49
CA GLY A 325 1.04 -5.96 -0.71
C GLY A 325 1.49 -7.26 -0.05
N VAL A 326 2.75 -7.42 0.35
CA VAL A 326 3.30 -8.68 0.92
C VAL A 326 2.86 -9.90 0.11
N ARG A 327 3.22 -9.90 -1.19
CA ARG A 327 2.74 -10.88 -2.16
C ARG A 327 3.80 -11.94 -2.40
N LEU A 328 3.41 -13.20 -2.23
CA LEU A 328 4.28 -14.37 -2.45
C LEU A 328 3.90 -15.04 -3.76
N ALA A 329 4.89 -15.55 -4.49
CA ALA A 329 4.69 -16.53 -5.54
C ALA A 329 4.98 -17.93 -4.97
N SER A 330 4.51 -18.96 -5.66
CA SER A 330 4.79 -20.34 -5.24
C SER A 330 6.26 -20.72 -5.45
N ALA A 331 6.74 -21.69 -4.68
CA ALA A 331 8.05 -22.31 -4.92
C ALA A 331 8.15 -22.93 -6.33
N ARG A 332 7.05 -23.49 -6.86
CA ARG A 332 7.02 -24.05 -8.23
C ARG A 332 7.36 -22.99 -9.27
N PHE A 333 6.77 -21.81 -9.16
CA PHE A 333 7.06 -20.69 -10.06
C PHE A 333 8.52 -20.25 -9.94
N MET A 334 9.02 -20.02 -8.73
CA MET A 334 10.39 -19.53 -8.51
C MET A 334 11.45 -20.53 -9.00
N ARG A 335 11.23 -21.84 -8.82
CA ARG A 335 12.10 -22.90 -9.36
C ARG A 335 12.10 -22.92 -10.89
N ARG A 336 10.92 -22.82 -11.52
CA ARG A 336 10.79 -22.71 -12.99
C ARG A 336 11.45 -21.45 -13.53
N LEU A 337 11.25 -20.31 -12.86
CA LEU A 337 11.90 -19.05 -13.18
C LEU A 337 13.42 -19.23 -13.19
N ARG A 338 14.00 -19.82 -12.13
CA ARG A 338 15.45 -20.05 -12.04
C ARG A 338 15.99 -20.93 -13.16
N LEU A 339 15.33 -22.06 -13.45
CA LEU A 339 15.75 -22.94 -14.55
C LEU A 339 15.67 -22.21 -15.90
N LEU A 340 14.58 -21.48 -16.15
CA LEU A 340 14.39 -20.76 -17.40
C LEU A 340 15.46 -19.68 -17.58
N THR A 341 15.75 -18.87 -16.54
CA THR A 341 16.81 -17.86 -16.62
C THR A 341 18.17 -18.50 -16.88
N ARG A 342 18.46 -19.67 -16.28
CA ARG A 342 19.72 -20.38 -16.53
C ARG A 342 19.83 -21.01 -17.92
N ILE A 343 18.76 -21.59 -18.46
CA ILE A 343 18.76 -22.12 -19.83
C ILE A 343 19.12 -21.02 -20.83
N TYR A 344 18.51 -19.84 -20.67
CA TYR A 344 18.68 -18.69 -21.58
C TYR A 344 19.88 -17.78 -21.27
N ASP A 345 20.70 -18.15 -20.28
CA ASP A 345 21.90 -17.41 -19.88
C ASP A 345 21.61 -15.99 -19.35
N VAL A 346 20.50 -15.84 -18.63
CA VAL A 346 20.03 -14.59 -18.04
C VAL A 346 20.24 -14.59 -16.53
N PRO A 347 20.95 -13.59 -15.98
CA PRO A 347 21.06 -13.40 -14.53
C PRO A 347 19.69 -13.28 -13.84
N LEU A 348 19.53 -13.98 -12.72
CA LEU A 348 18.42 -13.79 -11.79
C LEU A 348 18.90 -12.95 -10.61
N VAL A 349 18.26 -11.80 -10.41
CA VAL A 349 18.52 -10.87 -9.32
C VAL A 349 17.37 -10.95 -8.31
N PHE A 350 17.69 -11.31 -7.06
CA PHE A 350 16.75 -11.16 -5.96
C PHE A 350 16.96 -9.82 -5.26
N ASP A 351 15.89 -9.02 -5.18
CA ASP A 351 15.85 -7.87 -4.31
C ASP A 351 15.40 -8.26 -2.90
N GLU A 352 16.38 -8.46 -2.02
CA GLU A 352 16.19 -8.79 -0.61
C GLU A 352 16.36 -7.57 0.30
N VAL A 353 16.25 -6.35 -0.23
CA VAL A 353 16.33 -5.11 0.56
C VAL A 353 15.34 -5.09 1.71
N GLN A 354 14.13 -5.63 1.54
CA GLN A 354 13.16 -5.76 2.64
C GLN A 354 13.21 -7.12 3.33
N THR A 355 13.27 -8.20 2.56
CA THR A 355 13.05 -9.58 3.01
C THR A 355 14.28 -10.23 3.66
N GLY A 356 15.48 -9.74 3.30
CA GLY A 356 16.74 -10.37 3.66
C GLY A 356 17.07 -10.29 5.14
N TRP A 357 17.96 -11.20 5.53
CA TRP A 357 18.54 -11.34 6.85
C TRP A 357 17.55 -11.67 7.95
N GLY A 358 16.93 -12.85 7.86
CA GLY A 358 16.19 -13.45 8.98
C GLY A 358 14.70 -13.18 9.01
N MET A 359 14.19 -12.17 8.30
CA MET A 359 12.81 -11.66 8.49
C MET A 359 11.72 -12.72 8.26
N THR A 360 12.01 -13.69 7.40
CA THR A 360 11.10 -14.77 7.01
C THR A 360 11.30 -16.06 7.81
N GLY A 361 12.18 -16.05 8.81
CA GLY A 361 12.68 -17.27 9.49
C GLY A 361 13.79 -18.00 8.71
N ARG A 362 14.19 -17.46 7.55
CA ARG A 362 15.37 -17.87 6.78
C ARG A 362 16.40 -16.74 6.76
N LEU A 363 17.68 -17.08 6.62
CA LEU A 363 18.70 -16.03 6.51
C LEU A 363 18.42 -15.18 5.26
N TRP A 364 18.12 -15.82 4.14
CA TRP A 364 17.69 -15.15 2.91
C TRP A 364 16.31 -15.67 2.49
N ALA A 365 15.38 -14.79 2.14
CA ALA A 365 14.00 -15.20 1.86
C ALA A 365 13.87 -16.05 0.58
N HIS A 366 14.78 -15.92 -0.39
CA HIS A 366 14.78 -16.81 -1.56
C HIS A 366 15.00 -18.30 -1.21
N GLU A 367 15.56 -18.60 -0.03
CA GLU A 367 15.71 -19.97 0.49
C GLU A 367 14.36 -20.67 0.74
N LEU A 368 13.27 -19.90 0.90
CA LEU A 368 11.91 -20.45 1.02
C LEU A 368 11.49 -21.26 -0.21
N PHE A 369 12.10 -21.01 -1.36
CA PHE A 369 11.70 -21.60 -2.63
C PHE A 369 12.54 -22.81 -3.03
N ASP A 370 13.64 -23.08 -2.33
CA ASP A 370 14.54 -24.22 -2.60
C ASP A 370 14.86 -24.33 -4.10
N LEU A 371 15.55 -23.30 -4.58
CA LEU A 371 15.87 -23.13 -6.00
C LEU A 371 16.82 -24.25 -6.47
N PRO A 372 16.68 -24.76 -7.72
CA PRO A 372 17.55 -25.84 -8.22
C PRO A 372 19.03 -25.46 -8.31
N CYS A 373 19.31 -24.16 -8.38
CA CYS A 373 20.63 -23.58 -8.20
C CYS A 373 20.51 -22.17 -7.64
N PRO A 374 21.52 -21.65 -6.94
CA PRO A 374 21.44 -20.33 -6.28
C PRO A 374 21.30 -19.18 -7.28
N PRO A 375 20.81 -17.99 -6.88
CA PRO A 375 20.72 -16.82 -7.76
C PRO A 375 22.09 -16.23 -8.12
N ASP A 376 22.12 -15.30 -9.07
CA ASP A 376 23.38 -14.69 -9.55
C ASP A 376 23.69 -13.36 -8.82
N VAL A 377 22.65 -12.65 -8.36
CA VAL A 377 22.77 -11.39 -7.62
C VAL A 377 21.72 -11.33 -6.51
N VAL A 378 22.10 -10.80 -5.34
CA VAL A 378 21.20 -10.51 -4.23
C VAL A 378 21.48 -9.11 -3.69
N THR A 379 20.47 -8.25 -3.59
CA THR A 379 20.59 -6.95 -2.91
C THR A 379 20.02 -6.99 -1.52
N TRP A 380 20.66 -6.31 -0.57
CA TRP A 380 20.24 -6.26 0.82
C TRP A 380 20.44 -4.85 1.37
N ALA A 381 19.53 -4.37 2.22
CA ALA A 381 19.69 -3.10 2.93
C ALA A 381 18.81 -3.12 4.18
N LYS A 382 18.22 -1.97 4.55
CA LYS A 382 17.28 -1.85 5.68
C LYS A 382 17.92 -2.36 6.97
N LYS A 383 17.70 -3.62 7.33
CA LYS A 383 18.28 -4.29 8.51
C LYS A 383 19.80 -4.31 8.47
N ALA A 384 20.40 -4.34 7.27
CA ALA A 384 21.84 -4.19 7.07
C ALA A 384 22.41 -2.83 7.50
N GLN A 385 21.56 -1.82 7.73
CA GLN A 385 21.90 -0.42 8.00
C GLN A 385 22.55 0.33 6.82
N ASN A 386 23.38 -0.36 6.03
CA ASN A 386 23.92 0.06 4.74
C ASN A 386 23.24 -0.70 3.58
N GLY A 387 23.46 -0.28 2.34
CA GLY A 387 23.15 -1.11 1.18
C GLY A 387 24.28 -2.11 0.89
N VAL A 388 23.95 -3.33 0.52
CA VAL A 388 24.89 -4.39 0.18
C VAL A 388 24.42 -5.07 -1.09
N LEU A 389 25.33 -5.21 -2.03
CA LEU A 389 25.15 -5.97 -3.25
C LEU A 389 26.01 -7.23 -3.16
N PHE A 390 25.41 -8.41 -3.27
CA PHE A 390 26.09 -9.68 -3.44
C PHE A 390 26.00 -10.14 -4.89
N VAL A 391 27.11 -10.59 -5.49
CA VAL A 391 27.18 -11.04 -6.89
C VAL A 391 27.98 -12.34 -7.02
N SER A 392 27.66 -13.11 -8.05
CA SER A 392 28.43 -14.30 -8.44
C SER A 392 29.86 -13.94 -8.88
N GLU A 393 30.77 -14.91 -8.81
CA GLU A 393 32.15 -14.74 -9.30
C GLU A 393 32.19 -14.32 -10.78
N GLU A 394 31.29 -14.85 -11.59
CA GLU A 394 31.19 -14.55 -13.03
C GLU A 394 30.90 -13.06 -13.26
N LEU A 395 29.94 -12.49 -12.52
CA LEU A 395 29.56 -11.08 -12.63
C LEU A 395 30.53 -10.13 -11.91
N ALA A 396 31.29 -10.64 -10.94
CA ALA A 396 32.26 -9.83 -10.19
C ALA A 396 33.47 -9.39 -11.03
N THR A 397 33.79 -10.12 -12.11
CA THR A 397 34.92 -9.80 -12.99
C THR A 397 34.85 -8.35 -13.51
N PHE A 398 33.66 -7.85 -13.79
CA PHE A 398 33.44 -6.49 -14.30
C PHE A 398 33.59 -5.38 -13.24
N PHE A 399 33.63 -5.71 -11.95
CA PHE A 399 33.88 -4.74 -10.89
C PHE A 399 35.35 -4.31 -10.83
N GLN A 400 36.25 -5.11 -11.40
CA GLN A 400 37.67 -4.80 -11.50
C GLN A 400 38.00 -3.89 -12.71
N GLU A 401 37.04 -3.66 -13.61
CA GLU A 401 37.19 -2.73 -14.72
C GLU A 401 37.07 -1.27 -14.25
N GLU A 402 37.98 -0.42 -14.73
CA GLU A 402 38.18 1.00 -14.36
C GLU A 402 36.94 1.73 -13.78
N LYS A 403 36.89 1.86 -12.45
CA LYS A 403 36.02 2.78 -11.67
C LYS A 403 34.52 2.82 -12.04
N LYS A 404 33.98 1.81 -12.73
CA LYS A 404 32.55 1.76 -13.11
C LYS A 404 31.64 1.61 -11.89
N PHE A 405 32.15 1.05 -10.79
CA PHE A 405 31.47 0.93 -9.51
C PHE A 405 32.24 1.71 -8.45
N ASN A 406 31.61 2.75 -7.90
CA ASN A 406 32.20 3.52 -6.81
C ASN A 406 31.11 4.30 -6.05
N THR A 407 31.36 4.55 -4.77
CA THR A 407 30.70 5.59 -3.97
C THR A 407 31.74 6.24 -3.08
N THR A 408 31.54 7.50 -2.66
CA THR A 408 32.52 8.18 -1.79
C THR A 408 32.73 7.46 -0.46
N TRP A 409 31.68 6.86 0.11
CA TRP A 409 31.73 6.30 1.47
C TRP A 409 31.83 4.78 1.55
N GLU A 410 31.34 4.03 0.56
CA GLU A 410 31.22 2.56 0.61
C GLU A 410 30.50 2.08 1.89
N GLY A 411 29.42 2.78 2.25
CA GLY A 411 28.68 2.61 3.50
C GLY A 411 29.15 3.53 4.63
N ASP A 412 28.31 3.78 5.63
CA ASP A 412 28.63 4.61 6.78
C ASP A 412 29.07 3.77 8.00
N SER A 413 30.06 4.28 8.75
CA SER A 413 30.66 3.59 9.90
C SER A 413 29.64 3.27 11.01
N VAL A 414 28.63 4.12 11.24
CA VAL A 414 27.62 3.90 12.28
C VAL A 414 26.76 2.69 11.91
N GLY A 415 26.34 2.62 10.65
CA GLY A 415 25.67 1.45 10.10
C GLY A 415 26.50 0.18 10.21
N MET A 416 27.82 0.25 9.99
CA MET A 416 28.71 -0.92 10.15
C MET A 416 28.77 -1.42 11.59
N VAL A 417 28.94 -0.51 12.57
CA VAL A 417 28.96 -0.86 14.00
C VAL A 417 27.64 -1.50 14.41
N ARG A 418 26.53 -0.88 14.02
CA ARG A 418 25.19 -1.38 14.32
C ARG A 418 24.99 -2.78 13.75
N LEU A 419 25.28 -2.96 12.45
CA LEU A 419 25.12 -4.26 11.82
C LEU A 419 25.94 -5.34 12.52
N LEU A 420 27.23 -5.09 12.79
CA LEU A 420 28.09 -6.04 13.49
C LEU A 420 27.53 -6.44 14.85
N ALA A 421 26.95 -5.51 15.60
CA ALA A 421 26.29 -5.81 16.88
C ALA A 421 25.00 -6.63 16.72
N LEU A 422 24.27 -6.47 15.61
CA LEU A 422 23.07 -7.25 15.31
C LEU A 422 23.36 -8.68 14.85
N LEU A 423 24.49 -8.91 14.18
CA LEU A 423 24.84 -10.23 13.62
C LEU A 423 24.83 -11.35 14.67
N ASP A 424 25.34 -11.07 15.86
CA ASP A 424 25.43 -12.04 16.95
C ASP A 424 24.08 -12.30 17.65
N LYS A 425 23.09 -11.43 17.44
CA LYS A 425 21.76 -11.54 18.05
C LYS A 425 20.76 -12.34 17.23
N LEU A 426 21.07 -12.66 15.97
CA LEU A 426 20.11 -13.31 15.09
C LEU A 426 19.84 -14.76 15.55
N ASP A 427 18.63 -14.98 16.06
CA ASP A 427 18.07 -16.31 16.31
C ASP A 427 16.87 -16.52 15.38
N LEU A 428 17.04 -17.38 14.36
CA LEU A 428 16.00 -17.68 13.38
C LEU A 428 14.81 -18.44 13.98
N ASP A 429 15.04 -19.27 15.01
CA ASP A 429 13.97 -19.98 15.71
C ASP A 429 13.12 -19.00 16.51
N GLN A 430 13.76 -18.01 17.14
CA GLN A 430 13.05 -16.91 17.78
C GLN A 430 12.19 -16.13 16.77
N VAL A 431 12.72 -15.78 15.60
CA VAL A 431 11.94 -15.12 14.55
C VAL A 431 10.72 -15.96 14.16
N GLY A 432 10.89 -17.27 14.03
CA GLY A 432 9.79 -18.20 13.76
C GLY A 432 8.72 -18.19 14.85
N ARG A 433 9.11 -18.26 16.13
CA ARG A 433 8.18 -18.20 17.27
C ARG A 433 7.42 -16.88 17.34
N THR A 434 8.13 -15.76 17.19
CA THR A 434 7.54 -14.41 17.19
C THR A 434 6.54 -14.25 16.04
N GLY A 435 6.92 -14.69 14.84
CA GLY A 435 6.06 -14.67 13.66
C GLY A 435 4.80 -15.52 13.81
N GLU A 436 4.93 -16.74 14.34
CA GLU A 436 3.78 -17.64 14.53
C GLU A 436 2.77 -17.08 15.54
N ARG A 437 3.24 -16.47 16.64
CA ARG A 437 2.34 -15.81 17.59
C ARG A 437 1.51 -14.72 16.91
N ALA A 438 2.19 -13.81 16.19
CA ALA A 438 1.52 -12.72 15.49
C ALA A 438 0.55 -13.24 14.42
N ARG A 439 0.97 -14.22 13.62
CA ARG A 439 0.12 -14.88 12.61
C ARG A 439 -1.13 -15.48 13.23
N SER A 440 -0.98 -16.32 14.26
CA SER A 440 -2.09 -16.99 14.93
C SER A 440 -3.12 -15.98 15.45
N GLY A 441 -2.66 -14.85 16.01
CA GLY A 441 -3.53 -13.75 16.43
C GLY A 441 -4.27 -13.08 15.27
N LEU A 442 -3.57 -12.75 14.18
CA LEU A 442 -4.16 -12.17 12.98
C LEU A 442 -5.18 -13.12 12.33
N GLU A 443 -4.90 -14.42 12.28
CA GLU A 443 -5.82 -15.44 11.77
C GLU A 443 -7.05 -15.61 12.66
N ALA A 444 -6.91 -15.44 13.98
CA ALA A 444 -8.05 -15.38 14.89
C ALA A 444 -8.94 -14.17 14.58
N LEU A 445 -8.36 -12.96 14.46
CA LEU A 445 -9.09 -11.74 14.11
C LEU A 445 -9.76 -11.87 12.73
N ALA A 446 -9.06 -12.40 11.72
CA ALA A 446 -9.63 -12.60 10.40
C ALA A 446 -10.77 -13.63 10.36
N ARG A 447 -10.75 -14.63 11.25
CA ARG A 447 -11.87 -15.59 11.39
C ARG A 447 -13.08 -14.99 12.09
N GLU A 448 -12.86 -14.03 12.97
CA GLU A 448 -13.89 -13.35 13.76
C GLU A 448 -14.56 -12.23 12.96
N TYR A 449 -13.78 -11.39 12.29
CA TYR A 449 -14.24 -10.24 11.49
C TYR A 449 -14.05 -10.49 9.99
N ARG A 450 -14.62 -11.60 9.47
CA ARG A 450 -14.43 -12.05 8.06
C ARG A 450 -14.95 -11.07 7.01
N GLU A 451 -15.89 -10.22 7.41
CA GLU A 451 -16.46 -9.15 6.61
C GLU A 451 -15.52 -7.94 6.48
N ILE A 452 -14.53 -7.81 7.36
CA ILE A 452 -13.54 -6.73 7.36
C ILE A 452 -12.18 -7.22 6.89
N LEU A 453 -11.70 -8.33 7.46
CA LEU A 453 -10.36 -8.85 7.25
C LEU A 453 -10.37 -10.17 6.48
N LYS A 454 -9.38 -10.35 5.61
CA LYS A 454 -9.10 -11.62 4.94
C LYS A 454 -7.62 -11.79 4.62
N ASN A 455 -7.25 -12.96 4.10
CA ASN A 455 -5.96 -13.19 3.45
C ASN A 455 -4.74 -12.86 4.35
N VAL A 456 -4.76 -13.35 5.59
CA VAL A 456 -3.56 -13.31 6.45
C VAL A 456 -2.47 -14.16 5.79
N ARG A 457 -1.30 -13.57 5.59
CA ARG A 457 -0.20 -14.18 4.83
C ARG A 457 1.15 -13.61 5.25
N GLY A 458 2.21 -14.18 4.68
CA GLY A 458 3.59 -13.78 4.96
C GLY A 458 4.47 -14.95 5.35
N ALA A 459 5.66 -14.67 5.86
CA ALA A 459 6.59 -15.66 6.41
C ALA A 459 7.40 -15.03 7.55
N GLY A 460 7.74 -15.81 8.58
CA GLY A 460 8.38 -15.29 9.80
C GLY A 460 7.60 -14.11 10.38
N VAL A 461 8.30 -13.00 10.65
CA VAL A 461 7.67 -11.76 11.12
C VAL A 461 7.21 -10.83 9.98
N MET A 462 7.46 -11.18 8.72
CA MET A 462 6.95 -10.42 7.57
C MET A 462 5.52 -10.81 7.25
N LEU A 463 4.55 -10.27 7.98
CA LEU A 463 3.13 -10.60 7.85
C LEU A 463 2.29 -9.44 7.32
N ALA A 464 1.16 -9.80 6.72
CA ALA A 464 0.11 -8.86 6.33
C ALA A 464 -1.26 -9.53 6.31
N PHE A 465 -2.29 -8.70 6.29
CA PHE A 465 -3.67 -9.09 6.00
C PHE A 465 -4.28 -8.08 5.03
N ASP A 466 -5.36 -8.47 4.36
CA ASP A 466 -6.13 -7.55 3.51
C ASP A 466 -7.39 -7.10 4.23
N VAL A 467 -7.75 -5.83 4.04
CA VAL A 467 -9.12 -5.36 4.27
C VAL A 467 -10.00 -5.63 3.05
N MET A 468 -11.30 -5.84 3.28
CA MET A 468 -12.25 -6.18 2.22
C MET A 468 -12.44 -5.05 1.20
N ARG A 469 -12.49 -3.80 1.68
CA ARG A 469 -12.59 -2.59 0.85
C ARG A 469 -11.30 -1.76 0.95
N ALA A 470 -10.89 -1.14 -0.15
CA ALA A 470 -9.63 -0.39 -0.20
C ALA A 470 -9.63 0.87 0.68
N ASP A 471 -10.77 1.57 0.76
CA ASP A 471 -10.97 2.74 1.61
C ASP A 471 -10.86 2.43 3.12
N TRP A 472 -11.10 1.18 3.52
CA TRP A 472 -10.92 0.75 4.91
C TRP A 472 -9.47 0.63 5.34
N CYS A 473 -8.51 0.60 4.41
CA CYS A 473 -7.09 0.47 4.76
C CYS A 473 -6.62 1.68 5.56
N GLU A 474 -6.88 2.89 5.08
CA GLU A 474 -6.53 4.12 5.81
C GLU A 474 -7.40 4.30 7.06
N ALA A 475 -8.70 4.01 6.98
CA ALA A 475 -9.62 4.14 8.10
C ALA A 475 -9.27 3.23 9.29
N LEU A 476 -8.84 1.99 9.02
CA LEU A 476 -8.37 1.06 10.05
C LEU A 476 -7.03 1.50 10.63
N ARG A 477 -6.10 1.97 9.79
CA ARG A 477 -4.79 2.48 10.22
C ARG A 477 -4.92 3.72 11.10
N ASP A 478 -5.82 4.64 10.75
CA ASP A 478 -6.15 5.83 11.56
C ASP A 478 -6.68 5.44 12.95
N ARG A 479 -7.68 4.55 13.01
CA ARG A 479 -8.23 4.02 14.28
C ARG A 479 -7.18 3.30 15.13
N ALA A 480 -6.35 2.48 14.50
CA ALA A 480 -5.24 1.81 15.17
C ALA A 480 -4.23 2.84 15.74
N PHE A 481 -3.86 3.85 14.93
CA PHE A 481 -2.91 4.88 15.34
C PHE A 481 -3.43 5.71 16.52
N ARG A 482 -4.70 6.11 16.49
CA ARG A 482 -5.39 6.82 17.58
C ARG A 482 -5.38 6.06 18.91
N ARG A 483 -5.29 4.73 18.85
CA ARG A 483 -5.16 3.83 20.00
C ARG A 483 -3.72 3.45 20.31
N GLY A 484 -2.75 4.09 19.67
CA GLY A 484 -1.32 3.87 19.91
C GLY A 484 -0.68 2.77 19.07
N LEU A 485 -1.31 2.23 18.03
CA LEU A 485 -0.72 1.19 17.17
C LEU A 485 -0.35 1.73 15.78
N VAL A 486 0.94 1.68 15.44
CA VAL A 486 1.45 2.07 14.13
C VAL A 486 1.43 0.88 13.18
N LEU A 487 0.67 1.02 12.08
CA LEU A 487 0.57 0.04 10.99
C LEU A 487 0.92 0.68 9.65
N LEU A 488 1.55 -0.10 8.76
CA LEU A 488 1.96 0.36 7.44
C LEU A 488 1.06 -0.21 6.33
N PRO A 489 0.73 0.57 5.30
CA PRO A 489 -0.06 0.09 4.18
C PRO A 489 0.84 -0.68 3.20
N ALA A 490 0.24 -1.55 2.39
CA ALA A 490 0.89 -2.20 1.25
C ALA A 490 -0.14 -2.45 0.14
N GLY A 491 0.25 -2.22 -1.11
CA GLY A 491 -0.70 -2.30 -2.23
C GLY A 491 -1.91 -1.39 -2.03
N GLU A 492 -3.09 -1.86 -2.45
CA GLU A 492 -4.35 -1.11 -2.36
C GLU A 492 -5.21 -1.48 -1.14
N ARG A 493 -5.02 -2.68 -0.58
CA ARG A 493 -5.90 -3.24 0.46
C ARG A 493 -5.16 -3.90 1.61
N SER A 494 -3.83 -3.97 1.56
CA SER A 494 -3.07 -4.75 2.54
C SER A 494 -2.54 -3.87 3.64
N VAL A 495 -2.57 -4.37 4.86
CA VAL A 495 -1.95 -3.76 6.03
C VAL A 495 -0.85 -4.69 6.51
N ARG A 496 0.35 -4.15 6.68
CA ARG A 496 1.53 -4.88 7.18
C ARG A 496 1.45 -4.97 8.69
N PHE A 497 1.90 -6.10 9.21
CA PHE A 497 2.07 -6.34 10.63
C PHE A 497 3.43 -7.01 10.81
N TYR A 498 4.45 -6.19 11.05
CA TYR A 498 5.86 -6.57 11.13
C TYR A 498 6.38 -6.40 12.56
N PRO A 499 6.21 -7.41 13.44
CA PRO A 499 6.95 -7.47 14.68
C PRO A 499 8.46 -7.44 14.42
N ARG A 500 9.22 -6.97 15.41
CA ARG A 500 10.67 -7.13 15.46
C ARG A 500 10.99 -8.58 15.84
N TYR A 501 12.22 -9.02 15.62
CA TYR A 501 12.62 -10.43 15.75
C TYR A 501 12.42 -10.97 17.16
N ASP A 502 12.72 -10.13 18.14
CA ASP A 502 12.65 -10.40 19.57
C ASP A 502 11.51 -9.66 20.26
N THR A 503 10.45 -9.29 19.53
CA THR A 503 9.28 -8.65 20.15
C THR A 503 8.67 -9.59 21.19
N GLU A 504 8.60 -9.10 22.43
CA GLU A 504 7.99 -9.81 23.55
C GLU A 504 6.54 -10.22 23.26
N PRO A 505 6.11 -11.43 23.71
CA PRO A 505 4.75 -11.92 23.50
C PRO A 505 3.65 -10.96 23.97
N SER A 506 3.86 -10.29 25.10
CA SER A 506 2.90 -9.32 25.66
C SER A 506 2.66 -8.13 24.74
N ALA A 507 3.70 -7.62 24.07
CA ALA A 507 3.58 -6.52 23.12
C ALA A 507 2.82 -6.96 21.85
N ILE A 508 2.99 -8.21 21.39
CA ILE A 508 2.19 -8.73 20.27
C ILE A 508 0.71 -8.82 20.66
N ASP A 509 0.41 -9.32 21.86
CA ASP A 509 -0.96 -9.45 22.35
C ASP A 509 -1.64 -8.09 22.50
N GLU A 510 -0.89 -7.09 22.98
CA GLU A 510 -1.35 -5.71 23.07
C GLU A 510 -1.66 -5.13 21.68
N ALA A 511 -0.74 -5.29 20.71
CA ALA A 511 -0.99 -4.86 19.33
C ALA A 511 -2.23 -5.52 18.72
N LEU A 512 -2.43 -6.82 18.95
CA LEU A 512 -3.61 -7.54 18.48
C LEU A 512 -4.90 -7.05 19.18
N THR A 513 -4.81 -6.70 20.46
CA THR A 513 -5.91 -6.09 21.22
C THR A 513 -6.27 -4.71 20.69
N ILE A 514 -5.28 -3.85 20.45
CA ILE A 514 -5.51 -2.53 19.85
C ILE A 514 -6.09 -2.67 18.44
N LEU A 515 -5.57 -3.59 17.63
CA LEU A 515 -6.08 -3.86 16.29
C LEU A 515 -7.53 -4.33 16.33
N ARG A 516 -7.89 -5.22 17.27
CA ARG A 516 -9.29 -5.62 17.51
C ARG A 516 -10.19 -4.43 17.77
N LEU A 517 -9.83 -3.56 18.71
CA LEU A 517 -10.61 -2.37 19.03
C LEU A 517 -10.74 -1.43 17.82
N ALA A 518 -9.68 -1.28 17.02
CA ALA A 518 -9.73 -0.50 15.79
C ALA A 518 -10.64 -1.13 14.72
N ILE A 519 -10.72 -2.46 14.64
CA ILE A 519 -11.67 -3.18 13.79
C ILE A 519 -13.10 -2.97 14.29
N GLU A 520 -13.33 -3.04 15.60
CA GLU A 520 -14.65 -2.82 16.21
C GLU A 520 -15.14 -1.38 16.00
N ASP A 521 -14.27 -0.38 16.12
CA ASP A 521 -14.59 1.01 15.80
C ASP A 521 -14.96 1.19 14.32
N LEU A 522 -14.32 0.40 13.43
CA LEU A 522 -14.62 0.39 12.00
C LEU A 522 -15.95 -0.35 11.72
N ALA A 523 -16.24 -1.41 12.46
CA ALA A 523 -17.43 -2.25 12.34
C ALA A 523 -18.68 -1.60 12.95
N GLY A 524 -18.51 -0.78 13.99
CA GLY A 524 -19.55 -0.56 15.00
C GLY A 524 -19.79 0.87 15.51
N GLY A 525 -18.91 1.87 15.31
CA GLY A 525 -19.18 3.26 15.70
C GLY A 525 -19.88 3.47 17.06
N ARG A 526 -19.66 2.60 18.05
CA ARG A 526 -20.16 2.59 19.43
C ARG A 526 -19.09 1.84 20.24
N VAL A 527 -18.68 2.27 21.42
CA VAL A 527 -19.45 2.21 22.67
C VAL A 527 -18.89 3.20 23.71
N ALA A 528 -19.77 3.84 24.49
CA ALA A 528 -19.52 4.07 25.92
C ALA A 528 -20.40 3.08 26.72
N PRO A 529 -19.89 2.50 27.82
CA PRO A 529 -20.35 1.20 28.30
C PRO A 529 -21.53 1.34 29.26
N GLU A 530 -22.60 0.58 29.03
CA GLU A 530 -23.44 0.09 30.12
C GLU A 530 -24.31 -1.10 29.66
N ALA A 531 -24.71 -1.88 30.64
CA ALA A 531 -25.17 -3.26 30.59
C ALA A 531 -26.29 -3.63 29.59
N THR A 532 -26.21 -4.89 29.14
CA THR A 532 -27.31 -5.80 28.76
C THR A 532 -28.23 -5.41 27.60
N THR A 533 -28.05 -6.04 26.45
CA THR A 533 -28.94 -7.10 25.90
C THR A 533 -28.46 -7.49 24.50
N ALA A 534 -28.52 -8.78 24.19
CA ALA A 534 -28.11 -9.32 22.90
C ALA A 534 -29.03 -8.80 21.78
N LEU A 535 -28.53 -7.86 20.96
CA LEU A 535 -29.13 -7.48 19.69
C LEU A 535 -28.55 -8.37 18.59
N LYS A 536 -29.37 -9.32 18.13
CA LYS A 536 -29.14 -10.04 16.86
C LYS A 536 -29.20 -9.01 15.72
N ILE A 537 -28.09 -8.80 15.01
CA ILE A 537 -28.10 -8.08 13.74
C ILE A 537 -27.42 -8.94 12.67
N ARG A 538 -28.12 -9.07 11.54
CA ARG A 538 -27.81 -9.95 10.41
C ARG A 538 -26.75 -9.32 9.49
N VAL A 539 -25.84 -10.17 9.01
CA VAL A 539 -24.87 -9.91 7.94
C VAL A 539 -25.51 -10.07 6.55
N GLY A 540 -25.19 -9.19 5.61
CA GLY A 540 -25.34 -9.46 4.17
C GLY A 540 -25.74 -8.25 3.31
N THR A 541 -25.11 -8.12 2.14
CA THR A 541 -25.57 -7.27 1.03
C THR A 541 -27.03 -7.57 0.74
N LEU A 542 -27.93 -6.67 1.14
CA LEU A 542 -29.37 -6.85 1.05
C LEU A 542 -29.95 -5.79 0.10
N ALA A 543 -30.89 -6.20 -0.74
CA ALA A 543 -31.89 -5.28 -1.25
C ALA A 543 -32.61 -4.66 -0.03
N ILE A 544 -32.72 -3.34 -0.01
CA ILE A 544 -33.34 -2.61 1.10
C ILE A 544 -34.84 -2.56 0.78
N PRO A 545 -35.70 -3.29 1.51
CA PRO A 545 -37.12 -3.29 1.21
C PRO A 545 -37.68 -1.87 1.41
N LEU A 546 -38.51 -1.39 0.47
CA LEU A 546 -39.04 -0.01 0.54
C LEU A 546 -39.85 0.24 1.82
N GLU A 547 -40.44 -0.80 2.42
CA GLU A 547 -41.15 -0.72 3.69
C GLU A 547 -40.26 -0.40 4.90
N THR A 548 -38.93 -0.61 4.80
CA THR A 548 -37.98 -0.23 5.85
C THR A 548 -37.46 1.20 5.68
N ILE A 549 -37.78 1.85 4.56
CA ILE A 549 -37.32 3.21 4.28
C ILE A 549 -38.16 4.22 5.06
N GLU A 550 -37.45 5.12 5.71
CA GLU A 550 -37.97 6.36 6.26
C GLU A 550 -37.54 7.52 5.37
N ILE A 551 -38.51 8.33 4.94
CA ILE A 551 -38.23 9.57 4.23
C ILE A 551 -37.99 10.67 5.27
N VAL A 552 -36.83 11.31 5.19
CA VAL A 552 -36.47 12.49 5.98
C VAL A 552 -36.52 13.70 5.07
N ASP A 553 -37.40 14.65 5.38
CA ASP A 553 -37.43 15.95 4.69
C ASP A 553 -36.20 16.77 5.05
N LEU A 554 -35.52 17.34 4.05
CA LEU A 554 -34.30 18.13 4.19
C LEU A 554 -34.62 19.63 4.27
N THR A 555 -35.24 20.03 5.38
CA THR A 555 -35.34 21.45 5.77
C THR A 555 -33.94 22.01 6.14
N PRO A 556 -33.72 23.33 6.20
CA PRO A 556 -32.43 23.89 6.63
C PRO A 556 -31.90 23.30 7.94
N ALA A 557 -32.77 23.10 8.94
CA ALA A 557 -32.37 22.54 10.23
C ALA A 557 -32.03 21.04 10.18
N SER A 558 -32.81 20.26 9.43
CA SER A 558 -32.57 18.81 9.31
C SER A 558 -31.42 18.51 8.36
N PHE A 559 -31.27 19.29 7.29
CA PHE A 559 -30.09 19.24 6.43
C PHE A 559 -28.84 19.54 7.25
N GLU A 560 -28.82 20.60 8.06
CA GLU A 560 -27.67 20.88 8.93
C GLU A 560 -27.32 19.71 9.87
N THR A 561 -28.35 19.04 10.38
CA THR A 561 -28.19 17.85 11.23
C THR A 561 -27.61 16.65 10.47
N TYR A 562 -27.97 16.48 9.20
CA TYR A 562 -27.67 15.26 8.41
C TYR A 562 -26.67 15.48 7.25
N LYS A 563 -26.15 16.69 7.06
CA LYS A 563 -25.38 17.09 5.88
C LYS A 563 -24.16 16.21 5.61
N PHE A 564 -23.48 15.75 6.65
CA PHE A 564 -22.34 14.84 6.49
C PHE A 564 -22.74 13.43 6.06
N GLN A 565 -23.92 12.95 6.47
CA GLN A 565 -24.43 11.66 6.01
C GLN A 565 -24.94 11.75 4.57
N ILE A 566 -25.52 12.87 4.17
CA ILE A 566 -25.92 13.17 2.79
C ILE A 566 -24.67 13.27 1.90
N LEU A 567 -23.65 13.98 2.36
CA LEU A 567 -22.36 14.09 1.67
C LEU A 567 -21.66 12.72 1.55
N ALA A 568 -21.81 11.84 2.54
CA ALA A 568 -21.29 10.47 2.43
C ALA A 568 -21.97 9.68 1.30
N VAL A 569 -23.29 9.81 1.12
CA VAL A 569 -24.00 9.20 -0.03
C VAL A 569 -23.52 9.79 -1.35
N GLU A 570 -23.38 11.12 -1.43
CA GLU A 570 -22.86 11.84 -2.60
C GLU A 570 -21.44 11.37 -2.98
N GLN A 571 -20.55 11.30 -1.99
CA GLN A 571 -19.17 10.85 -2.17
C GLN A 571 -19.11 9.38 -2.55
N GLU A 572 -19.85 8.49 -1.89
CA GLU A 572 -19.82 7.07 -2.24
C GLU A 572 -20.35 6.80 -3.65
N ARG A 573 -21.39 7.53 -4.09
CA ARG A 573 -21.93 7.41 -5.45
C ARG A 573 -20.97 7.94 -6.51
N TYR A 574 -20.43 9.15 -6.31
CA TYR A 574 -19.71 9.86 -7.37
C TYR A 574 -18.18 9.83 -7.24
N ALA A 575 -17.60 9.54 -6.06
CA ALA A 575 -16.15 9.37 -5.93
C ALA A 575 -15.64 8.04 -6.53
N ALA A 576 -16.52 7.08 -6.79
CA ALA A 576 -16.20 5.85 -7.51
C ALA A 576 -16.09 6.07 -9.04
N ALA A 577 -16.64 7.15 -9.59
CA ALA A 577 -16.48 7.50 -10.99
C ALA A 577 -15.07 8.08 -11.20
N GLN A 578 -14.26 7.40 -12.01
CA GLN A 578 -12.88 7.79 -12.33
C GLN A 578 -12.86 9.05 -13.20
N TYR A 579 -13.00 10.24 -12.60
CA TYR A 579 -12.66 11.47 -13.31
C TYR A 579 -11.14 11.56 -13.47
N PRO A 580 -10.62 11.78 -14.69
CA PRO A 580 -9.18 11.90 -14.93
C PRO A 580 -8.56 13.03 -14.07
N PRO A 581 -7.37 12.84 -13.46
CA PRO A 581 -6.76 13.83 -12.55
C PRO A 581 -6.53 15.23 -13.15
N ASP A 582 -6.44 15.31 -14.47
CA ASP A 582 -6.34 16.52 -15.30
C ASP A 582 -7.60 17.38 -15.27
N VAL A 583 -8.75 16.80 -14.95
CA VAL A 583 -10.04 17.50 -14.86
C VAL A 583 -10.15 18.35 -13.60
N LEU A 584 -9.69 17.83 -12.46
CA LEU A 584 -9.64 18.57 -11.20
C LEU A 584 -8.69 19.78 -11.26
N ARG A 585 -7.74 19.78 -12.22
CA ARG A 585 -6.80 20.89 -12.43
C ARG A 585 -7.35 22.02 -13.30
N ALA A 586 -8.43 21.79 -14.05
CA ALA A 586 -9.00 22.77 -14.97
C ALA A 586 -10.16 23.59 -14.35
N GLY A 587 -10.45 23.41 -13.06
CA GLY A 587 -11.53 24.12 -12.36
C GLY A 587 -12.95 23.75 -12.82
N ARG A 588 -13.11 22.68 -13.60
CA ARG A 588 -14.43 22.19 -14.04
C ARG A 588 -14.94 21.11 -13.09
N ARG A 589 -16.08 21.35 -12.46
CA ARG A 589 -16.76 20.42 -11.55
C ARG A 589 -17.31 19.21 -12.32
N PRO A 590 -17.17 17.98 -11.83
CA PRO A 590 -17.91 16.85 -12.38
C PRO A 590 -19.43 17.09 -12.44
N LEU A 591 -20.07 16.72 -13.56
CA LEU A 591 -21.53 16.79 -13.68
C LEU A 591 -22.17 15.87 -12.63
N LEU A 592 -23.18 16.42 -11.93
CA LEU A 592 -23.96 15.79 -10.85
C LEU A 592 -23.25 15.54 -9.52
N GLN A 593 -22.01 15.99 -9.35
CA GLN A 593 -21.35 16.01 -8.05
C GLN A 593 -21.34 17.43 -7.49
N PHE A 594 -21.99 17.65 -6.35
CA PHE A 594 -22.14 18.97 -5.75
C PHE A 594 -21.33 19.09 -4.45
N PRO A 595 -20.54 20.16 -4.26
CA PRO A 595 -19.87 20.41 -3.00
C PRO A 595 -20.91 20.80 -1.94
N LEU A 596 -20.56 20.64 -0.67
CA LEU A 596 -21.48 20.84 0.45
C LEU A 596 -22.06 22.26 0.44
N GLU A 597 -21.26 23.26 0.11
CA GLU A 597 -21.67 24.66 0.06
C GLU A 597 -22.77 24.91 -0.99
N THR A 598 -22.75 24.17 -2.11
CA THR A 598 -23.81 24.26 -3.12
C THR A 598 -25.11 23.62 -2.62
N LEU A 599 -25.03 22.46 -1.96
CA LEU A 599 -26.19 21.82 -1.37
C LEU A 599 -26.79 22.68 -0.24
N GLU A 600 -25.96 23.27 0.61
CA GLU A 600 -26.36 24.22 1.66
C GLU A 600 -27.06 25.45 1.06
N ALA A 601 -26.49 26.03 0.00
CA ALA A 601 -27.10 27.17 -0.70
C ALA A 601 -28.46 26.79 -1.32
N THR A 602 -28.60 25.60 -1.89
CA THR A 602 -29.87 25.14 -2.46
C THR A 602 -30.92 24.87 -1.40
N VAL A 603 -30.57 24.25 -0.26
CA VAL A 603 -31.50 24.07 0.86
C VAL A 603 -31.94 25.42 1.47
N ALA A 604 -31.07 26.44 1.44
CA ALA A 604 -31.40 27.77 1.93
C ALA A 604 -32.43 28.52 1.07
N ASN A 605 -32.68 28.09 -0.17
CA ASN A 605 -33.61 28.77 -1.06
C ASN A 605 -35.07 28.68 -0.56
N PRO A 606 -35.84 29.79 -0.61
CA PRO A 606 -37.28 29.74 -0.41
C PRO A 606 -37.91 28.81 -1.46
N ARG A 607 -38.70 27.82 -1.01
CA ARG A 607 -39.28 26.73 -1.84
C ARG A 607 -38.29 25.65 -2.29
N ALA A 608 -37.13 25.52 -1.65
CA ALA A 608 -36.29 24.33 -1.79
C ALA A 608 -37.03 23.07 -1.32
N ILE A 609 -36.80 21.96 -2.01
CA ILE A 609 -37.37 20.66 -1.68
C ILE A 609 -36.23 19.65 -1.71
N GLY A 610 -35.98 19.02 -0.57
CA GLY A 610 -35.03 17.94 -0.46
C GLY A 610 -35.57 16.82 0.41
N ILE A 611 -35.18 15.60 0.09
CA ILE A 611 -35.50 14.40 0.85
C ILE A 611 -34.29 13.48 0.92
N ALA A 612 -34.18 12.71 2.00
CA ALA A 612 -33.23 11.63 2.13
C ALA A 612 -33.93 10.34 2.60
N LEU A 613 -33.51 9.21 2.05
CA LEU A 613 -34.01 7.89 2.41
C LEU A 613 -33.12 7.29 3.49
N ARG A 614 -33.64 7.12 4.70
CA ARG A 614 -32.98 6.43 5.80
C ARG A 614 -33.53 5.02 5.92
N ASP A 615 -32.66 4.02 5.86
CA ASP A 615 -33.08 2.65 6.18
C ASP A 615 -33.26 2.52 7.69
N ARG A 616 -34.48 2.23 8.15
CA ARG A 616 -34.80 2.09 9.58
C ARG A 616 -34.07 0.93 10.25
N VAL A 617 -33.65 -0.07 9.48
CA VAL A 617 -32.94 -1.23 10.00
C VAL A 617 -31.49 -0.90 10.33
N SER A 618 -30.78 -0.25 9.41
CA SER A 618 -29.37 0.14 9.61
C SER A 618 -29.18 1.53 10.22
N GLY A 619 -30.21 2.38 10.18
CA GLY A 619 -30.13 3.79 10.58
C GLY A 619 -29.39 4.69 9.60
N ARG A 620 -28.91 4.18 8.47
CA ARG A 620 -28.06 4.90 7.50
C ARG A 620 -28.89 5.52 6.38
N PHE A 621 -28.46 6.68 5.88
CA PHE A 621 -28.98 7.22 4.63
C PHE A 621 -28.47 6.42 3.42
N VAL A 622 -29.40 6.03 2.55
CA VAL A 622 -29.16 5.15 1.40
C VAL A 622 -29.43 5.84 0.06
N GLY A 623 -30.03 7.02 0.12
CA GLY A 623 -30.22 7.91 -1.02
C GLY A 623 -30.70 9.28 -0.60
N TYR A 624 -30.55 10.27 -1.46
CA TYR A 624 -31.12 11.60 -1.29
C TYR A 624 -31.39 12.27 -2.63
N ALA A 625 -32.27 13.28 -2.61
CA ALA A 625 -32.53 14.17 -3.74
C ALA A 625 -32.82 15.59 -3.23
N LEU A 626 -32.36 16.61 -3.96
CA LEU A 626 -32.48 18.01 -3.58
C LEU A 626 -32.61 18.91 -4.82
N GLY A 627 -33.47 19.91 -4.73
CA GLY A 627 -33.64 20.93 -5.76
C GLY A 627 -34.38 22.16 -5.27
N SER A 628 -34.51 23.17 -6.14
CA SER A 628 -35.30 24.37 -5.87
C SER A 628 -35.88 24.94 -7.18
N ALA A 629 -36.46 26.15 -7.15
CA ALA A 629 -36.97 26.79 -8.37
C ALA A 629 -35.84 26.97 -9.40
N LEU A 630 -36.14 26.69 -10.68
CA LEU A 630 -35.19 26.75 -11.80
C LEU A 630 -34.38 28.05 -11.86
N GLU A 631 -34.99 29.17 -11.47
CA GLU A 631 -34.40 30.49 -11.48
C GLU A 631 -33.25 30.67 -10.46
N ASN A 632 -33.09 29.75 -9.50
CA ASN A 632 -32.03 29.78 -8.51
C ASN A 632 -30.74 29.06 -8.95
N HIS A 633 -30.72 28.58 -10.20
CA HIS A 633 -29.78 27.60 -10.70
C HIS A 633 -29.13 28.11 -12.00
N ASP A 634 -27.84 27.84 -12.19
CA ASP A 634 -27.02 28.32 -13.33
C ASP A 634 -26.27 27.19 -14.06
N GLU A 635 -26.72 25.94 -13.85
CA GLU A 635 -26.19 24.73 -14.48
C GLU A 635 -26.36 24.71 -16.01
N GLU A 636 -25.51 23.90 -16.66
CA GLU A 636 -25.52 23.70 -18.11
C GLU A 636 -26.90 23.18 -18.58
N GLY A 637 -27.42 23.77 -19.65
CA GLY A 637 -28.73 23.45 -20.22
C GLY A 637 -29.91 24.25 -19.63
N ILE A 638 -29.75 24.96 -18.50
CA ILE A 638 -30.86 25.75 -17.91
C ILE A 638 -31.41 26.79 -18.87
N GLY A 639 -30.54 27.53 -19.57
CA GLY A 639 -30.97 28.54 -20.53
C GLY A 639 -31.72 28.00 -21.76
N LEU A 640 -31.75 26.67 -21.96
CA LEU A 640 -32.52 26.03 -23.03
C LEU A 640 -33.95 25.70 -22.61
N ASP A 641 -34.25 25.78 -21.32
CA ASP A 641 -35.59 25.52 -20.83
C ASP A 641 -36.55 26.65 -21.26
N PRO A 642 -37.58 26.37 -22.08
CA PRO A 642 -38.49 27.38 -22.60
C PRO A 642 -39.33 28.07 -21.52
N ARG A 643 -39.29 27.58 -20.27
CA ARG A 643 -40.04 28.08 -19.11
C ARG A 643 -39.19 28.93 -18.16
N VAL A 644 -37.91 29.15 -18.45
CA VAL A 644 -37.05 30.01 -17.61
C VAL A 644 -37.70 31.37 -17.41
N GLY A 645 -37.88 31.77 -16.14
CA GLY A 645 -38.48 33.04 -15.75
C GLY A 645 -39.96 32.98 -15.42
N GLU A 646 -40.62 31.83 -15.62
CA GLU A 646 -42.01 31.61 -15.21
C GLU A 646 -42.16 31.29 -13.71
N ASN A 647 -41.08 30.96 -12.98
CA ASN A 647 -41.06 30.59 -11.55
C ASN A 647 -41.98 29.42 -11.16
N ASN A 648 -42.35 28.58 -12.13
CA ASN A 648 -43.24 27.43 -12.00
C ASN A 648 -42.52 26.08 -12.27
N THR A 649 -41.20 26.09 -12.50
CA THR A 649 -40.39 24.90 -12.79
C THR A 649 -39.50 24.54 -11.61
N PHE A 650 -39.60 23.30 -11.13
CA PHE A 650 -38.70 22.74 -10.12
C PHE A 650 -37.46 22.15 -10.80
N TYR A 651 -36.27 22.61 -10.41
CA TYR A 651 -35.02 22.05 -10.90
C TYR A 651 -34.48 21.03 -9.90
N LEU A 652 -34.43 19.75 -10.30
CA LEU A 652 -33.74 18.70 -9.56
C LEU A 652 -32.23 18.88 -9.76
N GLN A 653 -31.60 19.50 -8.76
CA GLN A 653 -30.18 19.80 -8.81
C GLN A 653 -29.33 18.55 -8.51
N ALA A 654 -29.59 17.88 -7.39
CA ALA A 654 -28.75 16.79 -6.90
C ALA A 654 -29.58 15.55 -6.55
N MET A 655 -29.07 14.38 -6.90
CA MET A 655 -29.67 13.10 -6.55
C MET A 655 -28.59 12.02 -6.50
N ALA A 656 -28.60 11.20 -5.45
CA ALA A 656 -27.69 10.06 -5.34
C ALA A 656 -28.33 8.91 -4.56
N THR A 657 -27.95 7.68 -4.89
CA THR A 657 -28.22 6.47 -4.10
C THR A 657 -26.92 5.70 -3.91
N LEU A 658 -26.80 4.94 -2.81
CA LEU A 658 -25.59 4.17 -2.55
C LEU A 658 -25.38 3.10 -3.65
N PRO A 659 -24.20 3.04 -4.30
CA PRO A 659 -23.96 2.11 -5.40
C PRO A 659 -23.88 0.64 -4.94
N THR A 660 -23.84 0.39 -3.63
CA THR A 660 -23.73 -0.94 -3.03
C THR A 660 -25.10 -1.59 -2.76
N VAL A 661 -26.21 -0.87 -2.95
CA VAL A 661 -27.57 -1.39 -2.74
C VAL A 661 -28.06 -2.11 -4.00
N GLN A 662 -28.50 -3.37 -3.87
CA GLN A 662 -28.92 -4.19 -5.02
C GLN A 662 -30.16 -3.66 -5.74
N ASN A 663 -31.09 -3.05 -5.02
CA ASN A 663 -32.31 -2.46 -5.57
C ASN A 663 -32.22 -0.93 -5.72
N ALA A 664 -31.05 -0.41 -6.09
CA ALA A 664 -30.83 1.03 -6.28
C ALA A 664 -31.86 1.69 -7.23
N VAL A 665 -32.29 1.01 -8.29
CA VAL A 665 -33.34 1.51 -9.20
C VAL A 665 -34.68 1.74 -8.50
N GLU A 666 -35.06 0.84 -7.57
CA GLU A 666 -36.29 1.01 -6.80
C GLU A 666 -36.20 2.21 -5.85
N LEU A 667 -35.04 2.41 -5.23
CA LEU A 667 -34.77 3.57 -4.37
C LEU A 667 -34.72 4.88 -5.17
N GLU A 668 -34.12 4.88 -6.35
CA GLU A 668 -34.10 6.03 -7.27
C GLU A 668 -35.52 6.43 -7.68
N ASN A 669 -36.35 5.45 -8.04
CA ASN A 669 -37.76 5.68 -8.36
C ASN A 669 -38.54 6.19 -7.14
N HIS A 670 -38.27 5.65 -5.96
CA HIS A 670 -38.91 6.10 -4.73
C HIS A 670 -38.54 7.56 -4.37
N LEU A 671 -37.28 7.95 -4.56
CA LEU A 671 -36.83 9.34 -4.45
C LEU A 671 -37.57 10.24 -5.43
N LEU A 672 -37.60 9.88 -6.72
CA LEU A 672 -38.21 10.69 -7.76
C LEU A 672 -39.71 10.89 -7.54
N GLU A 673 -40.47 9.85 -7.17
CA GLU A 673 -41.90 9.99 -6.87
C GLU A 673 -42.13 10.85 -5.61
N SER A 674 -41.38 10.59 -4.54
CA SER A 674 -41.52 11.33 -3.28
C SER A 674 -41.18 12.82 -3.43
N LEU A 675 -40.21 13.13 -4.30
CA LEU A 675 -39.82 14.49 -4.62
C LEU A 675 -40.87 15.17 -5.52
N ARG A 676 -41.41 14.44 -6.51
CA ARG A 676 -42.48 14.93 -7.39
C ARG A 676 -43.73 15.32 -6.62
N GLU A 677 -44.19 14.49 -5.70
CA GLU A 677 -45.37 14.80 -4.86
C GLU A 677 -45.18 16.11 -4.09
N ARG A 678 -43.99 16.32 -3.53
CA ARG A 678 -43.64 17.56 -2.82
C ARG A 678 -43.54 18.77 -3.75
N ALA A 679 -42.96 18.60 -4.94
CA ALA A 679 -42.88 19.67 -5.94
C ALA A 679 -44.27 20.14 -6.38
N ILE A 680 -45.19 19.20 -6.62
CA ILE A 680 -46.59 19.50 -6.93
C ILE A 680 -47.26 20.23 -5.76
N ALA A 681 -47.09 19.74 -4.54
CA ALA A 681 -47.65 20.38 -3.34
C ALA A 681 -47.10 21.80 -3.11
N ALA A 682 -45.86 22.06 -3.52
CA ALA A 682 -45.23 23.37 -3.49
C ALA A 682 -45.62 24.29 -4.67
N GLY A 683 -46.52 23.84 -5.55
CA GLY A 683 -47.06 24.63 -6.67
C GLY A 683 -46.15 24.70 -7.89
N PHE A 684 -45.26 23.73 -8.09
CA PHE A 684 -44.51 23.59 -9.34
C PHE A 684 -45.32 22.80 -10.37
N GLU A 685 -45.38 23.30 -11.59
CA GLU A 685 -46.09 22.67 -12.72
C GLU A 685 -45.16 21.80 -13.57
N PHE A 686 -43.87 22.14 -13.62
CA PHE A 686 -42.86 21.49 -14.43
C PHE A 686 -41.67 21.04 -13.58
N LEU A 687 -40.94 20.03 -14.07
CA LEU A 687 -39.66 19.59 -13.52
C LEU A 687 -38.61 19.57 -14.61
N SER A 688 -37.44 20.12 -14.28
CA SER A 688 -36.26 20.06 -15.13
C SER A 688 -35.08 19.47 -14.35
N ALA A 689 -34.22 18.74 -15.05
CA ALA A 689 -33.08 18.10 -14.44
C ALA A 689 -31.98 17.86 -15.48
N LEU A 690 -30.74 18.16 -15.11
CA LEU A 690 -29.59 17.56 -15.76
C LEU A 690 -29.31 16.24 -15.05
N ILE A 691 -29.32 15.11 -15.75
CA ILE A 691 -29.23 13.79 -15.10
C ILE A 691 -28.57 12.74 -16.00
N GLU A 692 -28.13 11.61 -15.43
CA GLU A 692 -27.61 10.47 -16.20
C GLU A 692 -28.69 9.93 -17.15
N ASP A 693 -28.40 9.81 -18.46
CA ASP A 693 -29.40 9.44 -19.48
C ASP A 693 -30.02 8.06 -19.25
N ARG A 694 -29.33 7.16 -18.51
CA ARG A 694 -29.86 5.84 -18.11
C ARG A 694 -31.18 5.91 -17.35
N LEU A 695 -31.45 7.01 -16.64
CA LEU A 695 -32.68 7.17 -15.86
C LEU A 695 -33.92 7.30 -16.73
N ARG A 696 -33.76 7.45 -18.05
CA ARG A 696 -34.86 7.35 -19.02
C ARG A 696 -35.31 5.91 -19.27
N ASP A 697 -34.44 4.94 -19.00
CA ASP A 697 -34.78 3.52 -19.11
C ASP A 697 -35.27 2.96 -17.77
N THR A 698 -34.71 3.46 -16.66
CA THR A 698 -34.95 2.90 -15.32
C THR A 698 -35.89 3.73 -14.44
N GLY A 699 -36.08 5.01 -14.75
CA GLY A 699 -36.89 5.97 -13.99
C GLY A 699 -38.40 5.66 -14.01
N PRO A 700 -39.22 6.36 -13.20
CA PRO A 700 -40.66 6.17 -13.17
C PRO A 700 -41.32 6.58 -14.49
N ALA A 701 -42.51 6.05 -14.78
CA ALA A 701 -43.14 6.17 -16.11
C ALA A 701 -43.33 7.61 -16.60
N TRP A 702 -43.64 8.55 -15.69
CA TRP A 702 -43.77 9.97 -16.01
C TRP A 702 -42.43 10.62 -16.36
N PHE A 703 -41.33 10.14 -15.78
CA PHE A 703 -39.97 10.66 -16.01
C PHE A 703 -39.39 10.16 -17.34
N ARG A 704 -39.71 8.92 -17.73
CA ARG A 704 -39.25 8.34 -19.01
C ARG A 704 -39.81 9.05 -20.24
N GLY A 705 -40.99 9.68 -20.10
CA GLY A 705 -41.65 10.46 -21.15
C GLY A 705 -41.16 11.91 -21.27
N ALA A 706 -40.15 12.32 -20.50
CA ALA A 706 -39.63 13.69 -20.51
C ALA A 706 -39.09 14.13 -21.87
N ALA A 707 -39.32 15.40 -22.20
CA ALA A 707 -38.72 16.03 -23.37
C ALA A 707 -37.21 16.24 -23.11
N ILE A 708 -36.38 15.84 -24.06
CA ILE A 708 -34.95 16.11 -24.02
C ILE A 708 -34.72 17.45 -24.69
N LEU A 709 -34.22 18.42 -23.93
CA LEU A 709 -33.86 19.72 -24.50
C LEU A 709 -32.44 19.69 -25.06
N GLU A 710 -31.52 18.98 -24.38
CA GLU A 710 -30.14 18.81 -24.81
C GLU A 710 -29.56 17.48 -24.32
N ARG A 711 -28.67 16.89 -25.13
CA ARG A 711 -27.84 15.75 -24.72
C ARG A 711 -26.41 16.23 -24.59
N ILE A 712 -25.82 16.00 -23.42
CA ILE A 712 -24.43 16.34 -23.14
C ILE A 712 -23.64 15.04 -23.22
N ASP A 713 -23.02 14.83 -24.37
CA ASP A 713 -22.20 13.66 -24.62
C ASP A 713 -20.86 13.76 -23.88
N ASN A 714 -20.51 12.67 -23.19
CA ASN A 714 -19.13 12.36 -22.85
C ASN A 714 -18.41 13.45 -22.03
N TYR A 715 -19.14 14.07 -21.09
CA TYR A 715 -18.58 15.08 -20.18
C TYR A 715 -17.39 14.47 -19.42
N LEU A 716 -16.24 15.15 -19.49
CA LEU A 716 -14.98 14.76 -18.85
C LEU A 716 -14.46 13.36 -19.22
N ARG A 717 -14.87 12.80 -20.37
CA ARG A 717 -14.55 11.42 -20.78
C ARG A 717 -15.03 10.36 -19.77
N SER A 718 -16.08 10.66 -19.03
CA SER A 718 -16.64 9.78 -17.99
C SER A 718 -17.24 8.48 -18.54
N GLY A 719 -17.46 8.38 -19.86
CA GLY A 719 -18.14 7.24 -20.48
C GLY A 719 -19.67 7.23 -20.27
N ASN A 720 -20.20 8.21 -19.53
CA ASN A 720 -21.62 8.40 -19.30
C ASN A 720 -22.16 9.53 -20.20
N THR A 721 -23.40 9.37 -20.66
CA THR A 721 -24.16 10.42 -21.35
C THR A 721 -25.12 11.05 -20.36
N PHE A 722 -25.22 12.37 -20.40
CA PHE A 722 -26.16 13.14 -19.59
C PHE A 722 -27.22 13.77 -20.49
N ALA A 723 -28.42 13.94 -19.96
CA ALA A 723 -29.51 14.59 -20.67
C ALA A 723 -30.09 15.70 -19.79
N TYR A 724 -30.30 16.87 -20.40
CA TYR A 724 -31.12 17.91 -19.81
C TYR A 724 -32.57 17.64 -20.20
N LEU A 725 -33.39 17.33 -19.20
CA LEU A 725 -34.78 16.91 -19.36
C LEU A 725 -35.73 18.00 -18.85
N GLN A 726 -36.87 18.16 -19.49
CA GLN A 726 -38.02 18.91 -19.00
C GLN A 726 -39.28 18.05 -19.10
N MET A 727 -40.14 18.11 -18.08
CA MET A 727 -41.41 17.40 -18.06
C MET A 727 -42.48 18.14 -17.25
N VAL A 728 -43.74 17.81 -17.52
CA VAL A 728 -44.88 18.30 -16.74
C VAL A 728 -45.06 17.41 -15.51
N LEU A 729 -45.11 18.00 -14.31
CA LEU A 729 -45.29 17.26 -13.06
C LEU A 729 -46.71 16.71 -12.91
N GLN A 730 -47.72 17.44 -13.41
CA GLN A 730 -49.09 16.96 -13.54
C GLN A 730 -49.44 16.82 -15.03
N PRO A 731 -49.67 15.62 -15.58
CA PRO A 731 -50.25 15.55 -16.93
C PRO A 731 -51.61 16.27 -16.92
N PRO A 732 -51.99 16.97 -18.00
CA PRO A 732 -53.32 17.57 -18.07
C PRO A 732 -54.36 16.50 -17.78
N LEU A 733 -55.32 16.82 -16.91
CA LEU A 733 -56.52 16.00 -16.69
C LEU A 733 -57.19 15.82 -18.05
N ASN A 734 -57.10 14.61 -18.62
CA ASN A 734 -58.02 14.19 -19.68
C ASN A 734 -59.31 13.69 -19.05
#